data_AF-A0A973S2I0-F1
#
_entry.id   AF-A0A973S2I0-F1
#
_cell.length_a   1.000
_cell.length_b   1.000
_cell.length_c   1.000
_cell.angle_alpha   90.00
_cell.angle_beta   90.00
_cell.angle_gamma   90.00
#
_symmetry.space_group_name_H-M   'P 1'
#
loop_
_entity.id
_entity.type
_entity.pdbx_description
1 polymer ?
#
loop_
_entity_poly.entity_id
_entity_poly.type
_entity_poly.pdbx_seq_one_letter_code
_entity_poly.pdbx_strand_id
1 'polypeptide(L)'
;MPRAARVTAPLAAAGAIDRTELRRAYRPDEEQVVAERLEQARLVSSELADATAIARALVKGIRAHKPSGVDAFLQAYDLGSDEGIAMMCLAEALLRIPDAHTADELIADKLSGADWSEKLGQSDSAFVNAATFSLLLTGKVLEGAQDRSGNWKAALGRAVGRLGEPVVRTAVREAMKILGRNFVFGRTIDEALKRAEPERKKNLSHSFDMLGEAAKTFEDAERYRQSYAQALDRIAKEARGGLSKSPGISVKLTALHPRFEYTHRDEAIAAVVPVVRELALKASAADVHFTIDAEEADRLELQMDVFEALLADDALFANGWSGFGIAIQAYQKRAAPLCDWVIEAARAHGRKLMCRLVKGAYWDTEIKAAQVGGLPDYPVFTRKVATDVSYLACARKLLAASDVIYPAFATHNANTIGQVKALAGTREFEFQRLHGMGEELYEELAGLERHLGDTPTPVRIYAPVGSHKELLAYLVRRLLENGANSSFVNRIADEQISVDDLVRDPVAELQALQPKRNPKIILPRDVFGAQRRNSAGLDLSDPLERQPILERLQAMEGRSWTAKPTLGSGAARPVTSPHDRRKEVGTVFEASAEDVDLMVRAGHAAQVAWDTTGGEARARLLERTADLYEEHREEFYSLCIREGGKTLTDAV
;
A
#
# COMPACT_ATOMS: atom_id res chain seq x y z
N MET A 1 -2.32 -22.25 12.00
CA MET A 1 -2.02 -22.67 10.61
C MET A 1 -0.91 -23.72 10.58
N PRO A 2 -1.11 -24.91 9.99
CA PRO A 2 -0.04 -25.90 9.91
C PRO A 2 1.05 -25.41 8.96
N ARG A 3 2.32 -25.64 9.34
CA ARG A 3 3.48 -25.53 8.45
C ARG A 3 3.26 -26.56 7.35
N ALA A 4 2.85 -26.13 6.15
CA ALA A 4 2.48 -27.06 5.11
C ALA A 4 3.73 -27.87 4.70
N ALA A 5 3.81 -29.12 5.17
CA ALA A 5 4.86 -30.03 4.78
C ALA A 5 4.69 -30.32 3.29
N ARG A 6 5.64 -29.83 2.47
CA ARG A 6 5.79 -30.19 1.04
C ARG A 6 4.46 -30.14 0.27
N VAL A 7 3.93 -28.94 0.08
CA VAL A 7 2.87 -28.72 -0.91
C VAL A 7 3.45 -29.02 -2.29
N THR A 8 2.83 -29.96 -3.00
CA THR A 8 3.08 -30.19 -4.42
C THR A 8 2.43 -29.04 -5.21
N ALA A 9 3.20 -28.39 -6.08
CA ALA A 9 2.73 -27.28 -6.93
C ALA A 9 1.68 -27.75 -7.97
N PRO A 10 0.93 -26.82 -8.59
CA PRO A 10 -0.02 -25.88 -7.99
C PRO A 10 -1.47 -26.21 -8.41
N LEU A 11 -2.44 -25.62 -7.70
CA LEU A 11 -3.80 -25.38 -8.20
C LEU A 11 -3.73 -24.38 -9.38
N ALA A 12 -3.22 -24.79 -10.54
CA ALA A 12 -3.61 -24.13 -11.78
C ALA A 12 -5.00 -24.68 -12.10
N ALA A 13 -6.04 -23.95 -11.71
CA ALA A 13 -7.39 -24.31 -12.09
C ALA A 13 -7.46 -24.39 -13.62
N ALA A 14 -7.92 -25.51 -14.16
CA ALA A 14 -8.31 -25.56 -15.56
C ALA A 14 -9.33 -24.44 -15.82
N GLY A 15 -9.05 -23.54 -16.76
CA GLY A 15 -9.91 -22.38 -17.05
C GLY A 15 -9.50 -21.06 -16.39
N ALA A 16 -8.26 -20.93 -15.90
CA ALA A 16 -7.76 -19.65 -15.39
C ALA A 16 -7.79 -18.54 -16.45
N ILE A 17 -8.27 -17.35 -16.08
CA ILE A 17 -8.43 -16.20 -16.96
C ILE A 17 -7.06 -15.59 -17.26
N ASP A 18 -6.85 -15.21 -18.52
CA ASP A 18 -5.58 -14.63 -18.95
C ASP A 18 -5.31 -13.30 -18.22
N ARG A 19 -4.14 -13.22 -17.59
CA ARG A 19 -3.67 -12.03 -16.86
C ARG A 19 -2.57 -11.28 -17.61
N THR A 20 -2.28 -11.65 -18.86
CA THR A 20 -1.14 -11.09 -19.63
C THR A 20 -1.23 -9.58 -19.77
N GLU A 21 -2.39 -9.02 -20.13
CA GLU A 21 -2.55 -7.56 -20.25
C GLU A 21 -2.39 -6.85 -18.90
N LEU A 22 -2.88 -7.45 -17.82
CA LEU A 22 -2.72 -6.90 -16.48
C LEU A 22 -1.24 -6.89 -16.03
N ARG A 23 -0.47 -7.93 -16.38
CA ARG A 23 0.97 -8.01 -16.13
C ARG A 23 1.74 -6.98 -16.96
N ARG A 24 1.40 -6.80 -18.24
CA ARG A 24 1.98 -5.75 -19.09
C ARG A 24 1.72 -4.35 -18.53
N ALA A 25 0.58 -4.15 -17.88
CA ALA A 25 0.22 -2.90 -17.23
C ALA A 25 0.88 -2.67 -15.85
N TYR A 26 1.80 -3.53 -15.41
CA TYR A 26 2.39 -3.41 -14.08
C TYR A 26 3.29 -2.17 -13.94
N ARG A 27 4.29 -1.97 -14.81
CA ARG A 27 5.17 -0.77 -14.82
C ARG A 27 5.37 -0.14 -16.20
N PRO A 28 4.30 0.10 -16.97
CA PRO A 28 4.42 0.82 -18.23
C PRO A 28 4.84 2.28 -18.00
N ASP A 29 5.27 2.94 -19.07
CA ASP A 29 5.54 4.37 -19.06
C ASP A 29 4.29 5.17 -18.65
N GLU A 30 4.47 6.13 -17.74
CA GLU A 30 3.32 6.87 -17.18
C GLU A 30 2.66 7.80 -18.21
N GLU A 31 3.40 8.34 -19.18
CA GLU A 31 2.81 9.23 -20.20
C GLU A 31 1.85 8.45 -21.10
N GLN A 32 2.23 7.23 -21.49
CA GLN A 32 1.37 6.33 -22.26
C GLN A 32 0.07 6.00 -21.52
N VAL A 33 0.18 5.55 -20.26
CA VAL A 33 -1.01 5.19 -19.47
C VAL A 33 -1.89 6.42 -19.20
N VAL A 34 -1.30 7.58 -18.92
CA VAL A 34 -2.09 8.80 -18.70
C VAL A 34 -2.88 9.19 -19.95
N ALA A 35 -2.32 9.05 -21.15
CA ALA A 35 -3.06 9.33 -22.39
C ALA A 35 -4.32 8.47 -22.50
N GLU A 36 -4.22 7.17 -22.23
CA GLU A 36 -5.39 6.28 -22.19
C GLU A 36 -6.40 6.65 -21.10
N ARG A 37 -5.92 6.94 -19.88
CA ARG A 37 -6.80 7.26 -18.74
C ARG A 37 -7.55 8.58 -18.96
N LEU A 38 -6.92 9.57 -19.60
CA LEU A 38 -7.59 10.83 -19.98
C LEU A 38 -8.77 10.59 -20.93
N GLU A 39 -8.63 9.68 -21.88
CA GLU A 39 -9.73 9.30 -22.77
C GLU A 39 -10.83 8.55 -22.02
N GLN A 40 -10.46 7.53 -21.25
CA GLN A 40 -11.40 6.67 -20.51
C GLN A 40 -12.19 7.42 -19.43
N ALA A 41 -11.57 8.43 -18.79
CA ALA A 41 -12.17 9.21 -17.72
C ALA A 41 -13.01 10.41 -18.21
N ARG A 42 -12.89 10.81 -19.48
CA ARG A 42 -13.53 12.02 -19.99
C ARG A 42 -15.04 11.98 -19.75
N LEU A 43 -15.57 13.02 -19.11
CA LEU A 43 -17.01 13.24 -18.94
C LEU A 43 -17.56 14.02 -20.13
N VAL A 44 -18.80 13.74 -20.54
CA VAL A 44 -19.49 14.63 -21.49
C VAL A 44 -19.90 15.93 -20.79
N SER A 45 -20.18 17.00 -21.56
CA SER A 45 -20.41 18.34 -21.00
C SER A 45 -21.56 18.39 -19.98
N SER A 46 -22.62 17.59 -20.16
CA SER A 46 -23.72 17.50 -19.19
C SER A 46 -23.28 16.80 -17.90
N GLU A 47 -22.62 15.64 -17.99
CA GLU A 47 -22.07 14.92 -16.83
C GLU A 47 -21.11 15.80 -16.03
N LEU A 48 -20.25 16.56 -16.73
CA LEU A 48 -19.30 17.46 -16.09
C LEU A 48 -20.00 18.62 -15.36
N ALA A 49 -21.02 19.21 -15.96
CA ALA A 49 -21.81 20.28 -15.34
C ALA A 49 -22.50 19.78 -14.07
N ASP A 50 -23.15 18.62 -14.13
CA ASP A 50 -23.83 17.99 -12.99
C ASP A 50 -22.83 17.63 -11.88
N ALA A 51 -21.71 17.00 -12.24
CA ALA A 51 -20.63 16.66 -11.31
C ALA A 51 -20.11 17.89 -10.57
N THR A 52 -19.86 18.97 -11.32
CA THR A 52 -19.36 20.24 -10.76
C THR A 52 -20.38 20.89 -9.84
N ALA A 53 -21.67 20.86 -10.20
CA ALA A 53 -22.75 21.41 -9.40
C ALA A 53 -22.90 20.66 -8.06
N ILE A 54 -22.92 19.32 -8.10
CA ILE A 54 -22.96 18.47 -6.90
C ILE A 54 -21.74 18.75 -6.03
N ALA A 55 -20.53 18.69 -6.59
CA ALA A 55 -19.29 18.91 -5.84
C ALA A 55 -19.27 20.31 -5.17
N ARG A 56 -19.72 21.34 -5.88
CA ARG A 56 -19.80 22.71 -5.35
C ARG A 56 -20.81 22.83 -4.21
N ALA A 57 -21.97 22.17 -4.33
CA ALA A 57 -22.97 22.14 -3.27
C ALA A 57 -22.41 21.47 -2.01
N LEU A 58 -21.78 20.30 -2.15
CA LEU A 58 -21.14 19.58 -1.05
C LEU A 58 -20.05 20.41 -0.36
N VAL A 59 -19.14 21.02 -1.13
CA VAL A 59 -18.05 21.86 -0.58
C VAL A 59 -18.62 23.06 0.19
N LYS A 60 -19.65 23.72 -0.34
CA LYS A 60 -20.30 24.85 0.34
C LYS A 60 -21.01 24.40 1.62
N GLY A 61 -21.69 23.26 1.60
CA GLY A 61 -22.35 22.68 2.77
C GLY A 61 -21.35 22.39 3.89
N ILE A 62 -20.25 21.71 3.57
CA ILE A 62 -19.21 21.38 4.56
C ILE A 62 -18.57 22.64 5.14
N ARG A 63 -18.22 23.63 4.30
CA ARG A 63 -17.61 24.89 4.77
C ARG A 63 -18.54 25.74 5.64
N ALA A 64 -19.85 25.54 5.57
CA ALA A 64 -20.81 26.22 6.43
C ALA A 64 -20.86 25.60 7.85
N HIS A 65 -20.36 24.39 8.03
CA HIS A 65 -20.32 23.71 9.32
C HIS A 65 -18.97 23.92 10.02
N LYS A 66 -19.00 23.88 11.36
CA LYS A 66 -17.76 23.85 12.13
C LYS A 66 -17.17 22.43 12.03
N PRO A 67 -15.90 22.30 11.61
CA PRO A 67 -15.22 21.00 11.55
C PRO A 67 -15.32 20.29 12.89
N SER A 68 -15.49 18.96 12.86
CA SER A 68 -15.59 18.13 14.05
C SER A 68 -14.68 16.90 13.97
N GLY A 69 -14.41 16.26 15.11
CA GLY A 69 -13.67 14.99 15.17
C GLY A 69 -12.20 15.08 14.70
N VAL A 70 -11.81 14.18 13.79
CA VAL A 70 -10.44 14.12 13.22
C VAL A 70 -10.21 15.29 12.29
N ASP A 71 -11.23 15.71 11.53
CA ASP A 71 -11.10 16.80 10.56
C ASP A 71 -10.78 18.11 11.28
N ALA A 72 -11.43 18.38 12.43
CA ALA A 72 -11.07 19.50 13.30
C ALA A 72 -9.65 19.41 13.87
N PHE A 73 -9.21 18.20 14.22
CA PHE A 73 -7.86 17.98 14.75
C PHE A 73 -6.79 18.20 13.69
N LEU A 74 -6.98 17.67 12.48
CA LEU A 74 -6.08 17.87 11.33
C LEU A 74 -6.00 19.34 10.91
N GLN A 75 -7.10 20.09 11.02
CA GLN A 75 -7.11 21.52 10.73
C GLN A 75 -6.48 22.36 11.84
N ALA A 76 -6.73 22.01 13.11
CA ALA A 76 -6.20 22.76 14.25
C ALA A 76 -4.69 22.54 14.45
N TYR A 77 -4.18 21.39 14.01
CA TYR A 77 -2.78 21.01 14.15
C TYR A 77 -2.21 20.63 12.79
N ASP A 78 -1.36 21.50 12.22
CA ASP A 78 -0.51 21.13 11.10
C ASP A 78 0.41 19.97 11.55
N LEU A 79 0.02 18.74 11.23
CA LEU A 79 0.75 17.54 11.62
C LEU A 79 2.14 17.46 10.98
N GLY A 80 2.41 18.25 9.94
CA GLY A 80 3.73 18.42 9.36
C GLY A 80 4.65 19.36 10.14
N SER A 81 4.12 20.08 11.14
CA SER A 81 4.91 20.96 12.01
C SER A 81 5.64 20.19 13.13
N ASP A 82 6.74 20.77 13.63
CA ASP A 82 7.49 20.19 14.75
C ASP A 82 6.61 20.01 16.01
N GLU A 83 5.61 20.88 16.20
CA GLU A 83 4.64 20.84 17.30
C GLU A 83 3.59 19.72 17.11
N GLY A 84 3.09 19.54 15.89
CA GLY A 84 2.17 18.46 15.54
C GLY A 84 2.79 17.07 15.72
N ILE A 85 4.06 16.90 15.33
CA ILE A 85 4.81 15.67 15.57
C ILE A 85 4.97 15.38 17.06
N ALA A 86 5.36 16.39 17.86
CA ALA A 86 5.56 16.22 19.30
C ALA A 86 4.27 15.74 19.99
N MET A 87 3.12 16.32 19.59
CA MET A 87 1.80 15.94 20.09
C MET A 87 1.41 14.52 19.71
N MET A 88 1.69 14.08 18.48
CA MET A 88 1.42 12.71 18.04
C MET A 88 2.28 11.67 18.77
N CYS A 89 3.56 11.96 19.00
CA CYS A 89 4.45 11.10 19.77
C CYS A 89 4.01 10.96 21.23
N LEU A 90 3.58 12.07 21.84
CA LEU A 90 3.05 12.07 23.19
C LEU A 90 1.73 11.29 23.27
N ALA A 91 0.82 11.49 22.32
CA ALA A 91 -0.43 10.75 22.25
C ALA A 91 -0.20 9.24 22.07
N GLU A 92 0.78 8.84 21.26
CA GLU A 92 1.18 7.45 21.06
C GLU A 92 1.67 6.79 22.35
N ALA A 93 2.59 7.46 23.05
CA ALA A 93 3.14 6.98 24.32
C ALA A 93 2.05 6.82 25.38
N LEU A 94 1.09 7.75 25.43
CA LEU A 94 -0.02 7.72 26.39
C LEU A 94 -1.07 6.66 26.05
N LEU A 95 -1.31 6.36 24.76
CA LEU A 95 -2.24 5.30 24.33
C LEU A 95 -1.74 3.89 24.69
N ARG A 96 -0.44 3.72 24.97
CA ARG A 96 0.13 2.44 25.44
C ARG A 96 -0.11 2.18 26.93
N ILE A 97 -0.59 3.17 27.67
CA ILE A 97 -0.84 3.05 29.11
C ILE A 97 -2.31 2.66 29.30
N PRO A 98 -2.60 1.42 29.71
CA PRO A 98 -3.97 0.91 29.80
C PRO A 98 -4.77 1.54 30.93
N ASP A 99 -4.11 2.11 31.94
CA ASP A 99 -4.72 2.73 33.11
C ASP A 99 -4.76 4.26 32.96
N ALA A 100 -5.97 4.83 33.04
CA ALA A 100 -6.19 6.27 32.89
C ALA A 100 -5.52 7.09 34.01
N HIS A 101 -5.39 6.52 35.20
CA HIS A 101 -4.74 7.19 36.33
C HIS A 101 -3.23 7.29 36.11
N THR A 102 -2.57 6.21 35.72
CA THR A 102 -1.15 6.16 35.37
C THR A 102 -0.84 7.04 34.15
N ALA A 103 -1.74 7.11 33.16
CA ALA A 103 -1.58 8.02 32.04
C ALA A 103 -1.66 9.48 32.51
N ASP A 104 -2.59 9.81 33.41
CA ASP A 104 -2.72 11.14 33.99
C ASP A 104 -1.54 11.52 34.91
N GLU A 105 -1.02 10.57 35.69
CA GLU A 105 0.18 10.73 36.50
C GLU A 105 1.42 10.90 35.63
N LEU A 106 1.54 10.20 34.51
CA LEU A 106 2.63 10.40 33.56
C LEU A 106 2.51 11.76 32.87
N ILE A 107 1.31 12.19 32.49
CA ILE A 107 1.08 13.54 31.93
C ILE A 107 1.48 14.59 32.97
N ALA A 108 1.09 14.42 34.23
CA ALA A 108 1.46 15.33 35.31
C ALA A 108 2.97 15.30 35.61
N ASP A 109 3.58 14.12 35.81
CA ASP A 109 5.00 13.94 36.16
C ASP A 109 5.95 14.35 35.01
N LYS A 110 5.56 14.13 33.75
CA LYS A 110 6.39 14.52 32.59
C LYS A 110 6.23 16.00 32.18
N LEU A 111 5.12 16.66 32.53
CA LEU A 111 4.91 18.09 32.24
C LEU A 111 5.27 19.02 33.40
N SER A 112 5.46 18.52 34.62
CA SER A 112 5.64 19.34 35.84
C SER A 112 7.09 19.65 36.26
N GLY A 113 8.10 19.43 35.40
CA GLY A 113 9.51 19.65 35.78
C GLY A 113 10.37 20.34 34.71
N ALA A 114 11.20 21.29 35.14
CA ALA A 114 12.16 22.01 34.29
C ALA A 114 13.33 21.14 33.75
N ASP A 115 13.47 19.89 34.23
CA ASP A 115 14.49 18.91 33.79
C ASP A 115 13.87 17.69 33.12
N TRP A 116 13.16 17.92 32.02
CA TRP A 116 12.54 16.87 31.21
C TRP A 116 13.56 16.02 30.43
N SER A 117 14.81 16.50 30.27
CA SER A 117 15.86 15.90 29.42
C SER A 117 16.53 14.67 30.05
N GLU A 118 16.73 14.65 31.36
CA GLU A 118 17.37 13.54 32.09
C GLU A 118 16.43 12.34 32.33
N LYS A 119 15.12 12.59 32.55
CA LYS A 119 14.14 11.53 32.90
C LYS A 119 13.63 10.68 31.72
N LEU A 120 14.16 10.89 30.52
CA LEU A 120 13.85 10.15 29.30
C LEU A 120 14.98 9.20 28.87
N GLY A 121 16.19 9.32 29.44
CA GLY A 121 17.38 8.57 29.04
C GLY A 121 17.41 7.08 29.42
N GLN A 122 16.30 6.48 29.87
CA GLN A 122 16.26 5.09 30.34
C GLN A 122 15.19 4.20 29.68
N SER A 123 14.52 4.66 28.62
CA SER A 123 13.56 3.83 27.88
C SER A 123 13.76 3.89 26.36
N ASP A 124 14.44 2.87 25.84
CA ASP A 124 14.78 2.71 24.41
C ASP A 124 13.55 2.60 23.47
N SER A 125 12.34 2.41 24.02
CA SER A 125 11.10 2.11 23.25
C SER A 125 10.36 3.35 22.70
N ALA A 126 10.44 4.51 23.36
CA ALA A 126 9.74 5.73 22.94
C ALA A 126 10.52 6.53 21.88
N PHE A 127 11.85 6.51 21.94
CA PHE A 127 12.73 7.26 21.04
C PHE A 127 12.72 6.75 19.59
N VAL A 128 12.62 5.43 19.42
CA VAL A 128 12.62 4.79 18.08
C VAL A 128 11.36 5.16 17.29
N ASN A 129 10.22 5.33 17.96
CA ASN A 129 8.95 5.66 17.30
C ASN A 129 8.75 7.16 17.08
N ALA A 130 9.33 8.03 17.93
CA ALA A 130 9.26 9.48 17.71
C ALA A 130 10.02 9.92 16.46
N ALA A 131 11.19 9.31 16.19
CA ALA A 131 11.90 9.49 14.93
C ALA A 131 11.08 8.99 13.73
N THR A 132 10.38 7.86 13.90
CA THR A 132 9.50 7.27 12.87
C THR A 132 8.31 8.18 12.53
N PHE A 133 7.63 8.75 13.53
CA PHE A 133 6.56 9.73 13.33
C PHE A 133 7.06 11.05 12.72
N SER A 134 8.23 11.55 13.15
CA SER A 134 8.82 12.78 12.59
C SER A 134 9.22 12.61 11.11
N LEU A 135 9.82 11.46 10.75
CA LEU A 135 10.19 11.10 9.38
C LEU A 135 8.96 10.87 8.49
N LEU A 136 7.92 10.22 9.01
CA LEU A 136 6.71 9.94 8.26
C LEU A 136 5.85 11.20 8.06
N LEU A 137 5.69 12.05 9.08
CA LEU A 137 4.81 13.23 9.01
C LEU A 137 5.44 14.43 8.29
N THR A 138 6.75 14.69 8.40
CA THR A 138 7.37 15.86 7.74
C THR A 138 7.84 15.58 6.32
N GLY A 139 7.91 14.33 5.87
CA GLY A 139 8.45 13.95 4.55
C GLY A 139 9.90 14.40 4.29
N LYS A 140 10.58 15.01 5.27
CA LYS A 140 11.98 15.43 5.19
C LYS A 140 12.85 14.29 5.73
N VAL A 141 13.20 13.35 4.84
CA VAL A 141 14.39 12.53 5.04
C VAL A 141 15.59 13.49 5.13
N LEU A 142 16.23 13.50 6.30
CA LEU A 142 17.13 14.56 6.73
C LEU A 142 18.49 14.53 6.03
N GLU A 143 18.97 15.70 5.61
CA GLU A 143 20.32 16.11 5.99
C GLU A 143 20.22 16.64 7.44
N GLY A 144 20.76 15.88 8.39
CA GLY A 144 20.75 16.25 9.82
C GLY A 144 19.94 15.36 10.77
N ALA A 145 19.80 14.06 10.50
CA ALA A 145 19.07 13.11 11.39
C ALA A 145 19.66 12.96 12.80
N GLN A 146 20.84 13.53 13.07
CA GLN A 146 21.37 13.62 14.43
C GLN A 146 20.84 14.82 15.23
N ASP A 147 20.23 15.82 14.59
CA ASP A 147 19.99 17.13 15.22
C ASP A 147 18.52 17.44 15.61
N ARG A 148 17.54 16.62 15.16
CA ARG A 148 16.11 16.89 15.45
C ARG A 148 15.54 16.11 16.64
N SER A 149 16.27 15.15 17.20
CA SER A 149 15.83 14.44 18.41
C SER A 149 15.71 15.37 19.63
N GLY A 150 16.41 16.51 19.63
CA GLY A 150 16.30 17.56 20.65
C GLY A 150 15.23 18.63 20.38
N ASN A 151 14.74 18.78 19.14
CA ASN A 151 13.90 19.93 18.75
C ASN A 151 12.44 19.81 19.15
N TRP A 152 11.84 18.62 19.12
CA TRP A 152 10.44 18.43 19.56
C TRP A 152 10.29 18.67 21.06
N LYS A 153 11.31 18.30 21.82
CA LYS A 153 11.39 18.52 23.27
C LYS A 153 11.46 20.01 23.61
N ALA A 154 12.27 20.77 22.87
CA ALA A 154 12.31 22.23 23.00
C ALA A 154 11.01 22.90 22.51
N ALA A 155 10.35 22.36 21.48
CA ALA A 155 9.05 22.83 21.01
C ALA A 155 7.94 22.60 22.05
N LEU A 156 7.88 21.41 22.66
CA LEU A 156 6.95 21.11 23.74
C LEU A 156 7.24 21.95 24.99
N GLY A 157 8.51 22.15 25.34
CA GLY A 157 8.91 23.06 26.42
C GLY A 157 8.50 24.52 26.17
N ARG A 158 8.62 25.02 24.93
CA ARG A 158 8.12 26.35 24.53
C ARG A 158 6.59 26.42 24.56
N ALA A 159 5.88 25.37 24.16
CA ALA A 159 4.42 25.30 24.22
C ALA A 159 3.92 25.33 25.67
N VAL A 160 4.54 24.56 26.57
CA VAL A 160 4.25 24.56 28.02
C VAL A 160 4.59 25.92 28.64
N GLY A 161 5.73 26.52 28.29
CA GLY A 161 6.11 27.85 28.77
C GLY A 161 5.19 28.99 28.28
N ARG A 162 4.60 28.86 27.09
CA ARG A 162 3.71 29.87 26.49
C ARG A 162 2.24 29.73 26.92
N LEU A 163 1.75 28.50 27.09
CA LEU A 163 0.32 28.21 27.28
C LEU A 163 -0.02 27.73 28.71
N GLY A 164 0.98 27.32 29.49
CA GLY A 164 0.81 26.77 30.83
C GLY A 164 0.47 25.26 30.84
N GLU A 165 0.99 24.54 31.83
CA GLU A 165 0.81 23.09 32.02
C GLU A 165 -0.67 22.64 31.98
N PRO A 166 -1.63 23.32 32.64
CA PRO A 166 -3.03 22.87 32.62
C PRO A 166 -3.65 22.87 31.21
N VAL A 167 -3.25 23.83 30.37
CA VAL A 167 -3.76 23.97 28.99
C VAL A 167 -3.18 22.88 28.09
N VAL A 168 -1.87 22.61 28.17
CA VAL A 168 -1.23 21.52 27.41
C VAL A 168 -1.78 20.16 27.84
N ARG A 169 -1.96 19.93 29.15
CA ARG A 169 -2.61 18.71 29.67
C ARG A 169 -4.02 18.52 29.12
N THR A 170 -4.78 19.60 29.05
CA THR A 170 -6.15 19.57 28.53
C THR A 170 -6.14 19.29 27.03
N ALA A 171 -5.24 19.93 26.27
CA ALA A 171 -5.07 19.69 24.84
C ALA A 171 -4.65 18.25 24.52
N VAL A 172 -3.70 17.67 25.26
CA VAL A 172 -3.26 16.28 25.09
C VAL A 172 -4.38 15.30 25.43
N ARG A 173 -5.13 15.55 26.52
CA ARG A 173 -6.27 14.69 26.91
C ARG A 173 -7.39 14.74 25.87
N GLU A 174 -7.71 15.92 25.35
CA GLU A 174 -8.70 16.04 24.27
C GLU A 174 -8.18 15.41 22.97
N ALA A 175 -6.90 15.58 22.62
CA ALA A 175 -6.28 14.88 21.48
C ALA A 175 -6.36 13.35 21.64
N MET A 176 -6.10 12.80 22.83
CA MET A 176 -6.24 11.36 23.08
C MET A 176 -7.69 10.88 22.98
N LYS A 177 -8.66 11.64 23.49
CA LYS A 177 -10.08 11.30 23.34
C LYS A 177 -10.50 11.31 21.86
N ILE A 178 -10.02 12.30 21.10
CA ILE A 178 -10.25 12.41 19.66
C ILE A 178 -9.60 11.22 18.93
N LEU A 179 -8.34 10.90 19.23
CA LEU A 179 -7.61 9.79 18.60
C LEU A 179 -8.24 8.42 18.94
N GLY A 180 -8.55 8.17 20.21
CA GLY A 180 -9.17 6.91 20.65
C GLY A 180 -10.60 6.74 20.14
N ARG A 181 -11.42 7.79 20.15
CA ARG A 181 -12.81 7.74 19.68
C ARG A 181 -12.92 7.66 18.16
N ASN A 182 -12.03 8.31 17.42
CA ASN A 182 -12.21 8.45 15.97
C ASN A 182 -11.42 7.46 15.14
N PHE A 183 -10.34 6.86 15.66
CA PHE A 183 -9.57 5.86 14.92
C PHE A 183 -9.87 4.42 15.33
N VAL A 184 -10.36 4.17 16.55
CA VAL A 184 -10.91 2.88 16.98
C VAL A 184 -12.43 2.96 16.96
N PHE A 185 -13.07 2.13 16.14
CA PHE A 185 -14.52 2.01 16.22
C PHE A 185 -14.92 1.21 17.46
N GLY A 186 -14.27 0.06 17.69
CA GLY A 186 -14.39 -0.73 18.92
C GLY A 186 -13.14 -1.60 19.13
N ARG A 187 -12.88 -2.01 20.38
CA ARG A 187 -11.75 -2.91 20.67
C ARG A 187 -12.05 -4.35 20.31
N THR A 188 -13.34 -4.69 20.31
CA THR A 188 -13.89 -5.99 19.94
C THR A 188 -15.05 -5.79 18.97
N ILE A 189 -15.42 -6.86 18.26
CA ILE A 189 -16.55 -6.82 17.33
C ILE A 189 -17.89 -6.52 18.05
N ASP A 190 -18.03 -6.94 19.31
CA ASP A 190 -19.23 -6.64 20.11
C ASP A 190 -19.35 -5.15 20.43
N GLU A 191 -18.25 -4.51 20.84
CA GLU A 191 -18.21 -3.06 21.08
C GLU A 191 -18.51 -2.30 19.80
N ALA A 192 -17.91 -2.74 18.69
CA ALA A 192 -18.11 -2.17 17.37
C ALA A 192 -19.60 -2.23 16.95
N LEU A 193 -20.22 -3.41 17.00
CA LEU A 193 -21.62 -3.56 16.61
C LEU A 193 -22.58 -2.76 17.50
N LYS A 194 -22.33 -2.70 18.82
CA LYS A 194 -23.12 -1.86 19.73
C LYS A 194 -23.01 -0.38 19.36
N ARG A 195 -21.80 0.06 18.99
CA ARG A 195 -21.55 1.44 18.56
C ARG A 195 -22.16 1.76 17.20
N ALA A 196 -22.27 0.77 16.32
CA ALA A 196 -22.92 0.90 15.01
C ALA A 196 -24.44 1.04 15.08
N GLU A 197 -25.11 0.65 16.17
CA GLU A 197 -26.59 0.64 16.25
C GLU A 197 -27.26 1.98 15.89
N PRO A 198 -26.80 3.15 16.38
CA PRO A 198 -27.43 4.43 16.04
C PRO A 198 -27.29 4.77 14.55
N GLU A 199 -26.15 4.46 13.94
CA GLU A 199 -25.88 4.69 12.52
C GLU A 199 -26.71 3.76 11.64
N ARG A 200 -26.84 2.48 12.04
CA ARG A 200 -27.72 1.52 11.35
C ARG A 200 -29.19 1.92 11.38
N LYS A 201 -29.66 2.58 12.45
CA LYS A 201 -31.01 3.16 12.51
C LYS A 201 -31.21 4.30 11.51
N LYS A 202 -30.14 4.94 11.04
CA LYS A 202 -30.14 5.94 9.97
C LYS A 202 -29.95 5.33 8.57
N ASN A 203 -30.08 4.00 8.43
CA ASN A 203 -29.83 3.25 7.19
C ASN A 203 -28.38 3.29 6.68
N LEU A 204 -27.40 3.57 7.56
CA LEU A 204 -25.99 3.38 7.23
C LEU A 204 -25.59 1.91 7.47
N SER A 205 -24.68 1.39 6.66
CA SER A 205 -24.13 0.04 6.82
C SER A 205 -22.66 0.09 7.24
N HIS A 206 -22.10 -1.05 7.62
CA HIS A 206 -20.73 -1.13 8.13
C HIS A 206 -19.94 -2.23 7.43
N SER A 207 -18.65 -1.99 7.21
CA SER A 207 -17.65 -3.00 6.87
C SER A 207 -16.61 -3.01 7.97
N PHE A 208 -16.52 -4.10 8.74
CA PHE A 208 -15.56 -4.19 9.84
C PHE A 208 -14.19 -4.62 9.32
N ASP A 209 -13.17 -3.85 9.66
CA ASP A 209 -11.76 -4.16 9.43
C ASP A 209 -11.14 -4.62 10.74
N MET A 210 -10.80 -5.91 10.83
CA MET A 210 -10.31 -6.51 12.07
C MET A 210 -8.85 -6.15 12.41
N LEU A 211 -8.29 -5.09 11.80
CA LEU A 211 -6.94 -4.52 12.02
C LEU A 211 -5.75 -5.48 11.92
N GLY A 212 -5.98 -6.76 11.62
CA GLY A 212 -4.95 -7.74 11.35
C GLY A 212 -4.32 -7.53 9.98
N GLU A 213 -3.00 -7.40 9.94
CA GLU A 213 -2.21 -7.31 8.72
C GLU A 213 -0.81 -7.89 8.94
N ALA A 214 -0.16 -8.33 7.86
CA ALA A 214 1.24 -8.74 7.83
C ALA A 214 1.67 -9.64 9.00
N ALA A 215 1.01 -10.80 9.15
CA ALA A 215 1.38 -11.82 10.13
C ALA A 215 2.89 -12.08 10.08
N LYS A 216 3.56 -12.16 11.22
CA LYS A 216 4.99 -12.46 11.28
C LYS A 216 5.27 -13.91 11.63
N THR A 217 4.32 -14.56 12.29
CA THR A 217 4.39 -15.98 12.65
C THR A 217 3.12 -16.74 12.26
N PHE A 218 3.17 -18.06 12.30
CA PHE A 218 1.98 -18.89 12.09
C PHE A 218 0.96 -18.73 13.24
N GLU A 219 1.43 -18.42 14.45
CA GLU A 219 0.57 -18.08 15.60
C GLU A 219 -0.16 -16.74 15.38
N ASP A 220 0.50 -15.75 14.77
CA ASP A 220 -0.17 -14.52 14.35
C ASP A 220 -1.28 -14.81 13.34
N ALA A 221 -0.97 -15.59 12.30
CA ALA A 221 -1.93 -15.96 11.27
C ALA A 221 -3.15 -16.72 11.85
N GLU A 222 -2.91 -17.61 12.81
CA GLU A 222 -3.97 -18.32 13.51
C GLU A 222 -4.84 -17.38 14.37
N ARG A 223 -4.22 -16.43 15.08
CA ARG A 223 -4.94 -15.44 15.89
C ARG A 223 -5.83 -14.56 15.00
N TYR A 224 -5.33 -14.09 13.86
CA TYR A 224 -6.12 -13.29 12.93
C TYR A 224 -7.26 -14.09 12.30
N ARG A 225 -7.01 -15.35 11.91
CA ARG A 225 -8.07 -16.25 11.44
C ARG A 225 -9.20 -16.38 12.46
N GLN A 226 -8.88 -16.60 13.73
CA GLN A 226 -9.87 -16.70 14.80
C GLN A 226 -10.64 -15.39 15.00
N SER A 227 -9.95 -14.24 14.94
CA SER A 227 -10.57 -12.91 15.00
C SER A 227 -11.59 -12.71 13.88
N TYR A 228 -11.24 -13.05 12.63
CA TYR A 228 -12.17 -12.98 11.50
C TYR A 228 -13.37 -13.93 11.66
N ALA A 229 -13.14 -15.18 12.10
CA ALA A 229 -14.21 -16.16 12.29
C ALA A 229 -15.19 -15.71 13.38
N GLN A 230 -14.70 -15.24 14.52
CA GLN A 230 -15.52 -14.72 15.62
C GLN A 230 -16.30 -13.46 15.20
N ALA A 231 -15.66 -12.58 14.42
CA ALA A 231 -16.31 -11.41 13.88
C ALA A 231 -17.48 -11.78 12.96
N LEU A 232 -17.28 -12.73 12.04
CA LEU A 232 -18.32 -13.24 11.16
C LEU A 232 -19.47 -13.90 11.93
N ASP A 233 -19.17 -14.74 12.93
CA ASP A 233 -20.19 -15.38 13.77
C ASP A 233 -21.06 -14.36 14.52
N ARG A 234 -20.47 -13.22 14.90
CA ARG A 234 -21.19 -12.13 15.57
C ARG A 234 -21.97 -11.25 14.60
N ILE A 235 -21.39 -10.94 13.43
CA ILE A 235 -22.02 -10.19 12.33
C ILE A 235 -23.24 -10.95 11.80
N ALA A 236 -23.15 -12.27 11.66
CA ALA A 236 -24.24 -13.11 11.17
C ALA A 236 -25.52 -13.00 12.01
N LYS A 237 -25.39 -12.77 13.33
CA LYS A 237 -26.53 -12.56 14.24
C LYS A 237 -27.25 -11.23 14.02
N GLU A 238 -26.62 -10.29 13.32
CA GLU A 238 -27.11 -8.93 13.05
C GLU A 238 -27.49 -8.71 11.59
N ALA A 239 -27.24 -9.70 10.73
CA ALA A 239 -27.57 -9.64 9.32
C ALA A 239 -29.09 -9.50 9.15
N ARG A 240 -29.51 -8.55 8.31
CA ARG A 240 -30.94 -8.24 8.07
C ARG A 240 -31.40 -8.53 6.65
N GLY A 241 -30.65 -9.38 5.95
CA GLY A 241 -30.89 -9.81 4.57
C GLY A 241 -30.51 -8.72 3.56
N GLY A 242 -29.53 -9.04 2.72
CA GLY A 242 -29.11 -8.22 1.59
C GLY A 242 -27.83 -7.41 1.80
N LEU A 243 -27.05 -7.32 0.71
CA LEU A 243 -25.74 -6.69 0.61
C LEU A 243 -25.65 -5.29 1.22
N SER A 244 -26.61 -4.41 0.87
CA SER A 244 -26.54 -2.98 1.22
C SER A 244 -26.86 -2.72 2.71
N LYS A 245 -27.76 -3.51 3.32
CA LYS A 245 -28.26 -3.26 4.69
C LYS A 245 -27.50 -4.05 5.75
N SER A 246 -26.99 -5.23 5.41
CA SER A 246 -26.23 -6.03 6.34
C SER A 246 -24.83 -5.44 6.56
N PRO A 247 -24.32 -5.47 7.81
CA PRO A 247 -22.90 -5.27 8.03
C PRO A 247 -22.13 -6.44 7.41
N GLY A 248 -20.86 -6.21 7.09
CA GLY A 248 -19.98 -7.27 6.62
C GLY A 248 -18.54 -7.00 7.02
N ILE A 249 -17.59 -7.63 6.34
CA ILE A 249 -16.20 -7.70 6.79
C ILE A 249 -15.21 -7.41 5.67
N SER A 250 -14.04 -6.90 6.05
CA SER A 250 -12.88 -6.78 5.16
C SER A 250 -11.71 -7.58 5.71
N VAL A 251 -11.07 -8.33 4.82
CA VAL A 251 -10.03 -9.31 5.15
C VAL A 251 -8.77 -9.01 4.35
N LYS A 252 -7.62 -9.01 5.03
CA LYS A 252 -6.30 -8.90 4.41
C LYS A 252 -5.66 -10.27 4.33
N LEU A 253 -5.13 -10.65 3.18
CA LEU A 253 -4.58 -11.99 2.97
C LEU A 253 -3.24 -12.15 3.72
N THR A 254 -2.51 -11.06 3.89
CA THR A 254 -1.23 -11.07 4.63
C THR A 254 -1.41 -11.29 6.13
N ALA A 255 -2.60 -11.05 6.67
CA ALA A 255 -2.95 -11.43 8.02
C ALA A 255 -3.07 -12.96 8.18
N LEU A 256 -3.23 -13.70 7.08
CA LEU A 256 -3.51 -15.13 7.08
C LEU A 256 -2.30 -15.98 6.70
N HIS A 257 -1.13 -15.40 6.38
CA HIS A 257 0.07 -16.19 6.18
C HIS A 257 1.34 -15.37 6.46
N PRO A 258 2.32 -15.89 7.21
CA PRO A 258 3.52 -15.13 7.55
C PRO A 258 4.44 -14.84 6.36
N ARG A 259 4.29 -15.61 5.28
CA ARG A 259 5.03 -15.45 4.02
C ARG A 259 4.07 -15.30 2.84
N PHE A 260 3.14 -14.35 2.91
CA PHE A 260 2.28 -14.00 1.78
C PHE A 260 3.06 -13.12 0.78
N GLU A 261 3.98 -13.75 0.06
CA GLU A 261 4.91 -13.13 -0.88
C GLU A 261 5.16 -14.07 -2.07
N TYR A 262 5.50 -13.51 -3.23
CA TYR A 262 5.57 -14.27 -4.49
C TYR A 262 6.58 -15.42 -4.48
N THR A 263 7.71 -15.27 -3.79
CA THR A 263 8.73 -16.33 -3.65
C THR A 263 8.21 -17.56 -2.91
N HIS A 264 7.15 -17.43 -2.12
CA HIS A 264 6.48 -18.50 -1.38
C HIS A 264 5.05 -18.74 -1.88
N ARG A 265 4.72 -18.30 -3.11
CA ARG A 265 3.37 -18.33 -3.69
C ARG A 265 2.66 -19.66 -3.47
N ASP A 266 3.26 -20.77 -3.89
CA ASP A 266 2.56 -22.07 -3.86
C ASP A 266 2.22 -22.52 -2.44
N GLU A 267 3.12 -22.30 -1.47
CA GLU A 267 2.87 -22.57 -0.04
C GLU A 267 1.79 -21.63 0.51
N ALA A 268 1.92 -20.33 0.24
CA ALA A 268 1.03 -19.31 0.75
C ALA A 268 -0.41 -19.50 0.22
N ILE A 269 -0.58 -19.74 -1.07
CA ILE A 269 -1.90 -19.98 -1.68
C ILE A 269 -2.54 -21.24 -1.12
N ALA A 270 -1.80 -22.34 -1.04
CA ALA A 270 -2.32 -23.60 -0.51
C ALA A 270 -2.74 -23.50 0.97
N ALA A 271 -2.08 -22.65 1.76
CA ALA A 271 -2.45 -22.40 3.14
C ALA A 271 -3.63 -21.42 3.29
N VAL A 272 -3.66 -20.35 2.49
CA VAL A 272 -4.64 -19.26 2.63
C VAL A 272 -6.01 -19.61 2.03
N VAL A 273 -6.05 -20.27 0.87
CA VAL A 273 -7.32 -20.55 0.17
C VAL A 273 -8.33 -21.31 1.06
N PRO A 274 -7.97 -22.42 1.73
CA PRO A 274 -8.91 -23.15 2.59
C PRO A 274 -9.45 -22.28 3.74
N VAL A 275 -8.61 -21.39 4.27
CA VAL A 275 -8.96 -20.51 5.38
C VAL A 275 -9.95 -19.42 4.93
N VAL A 276 -9.64 -18.74 3.83
CA VAL A 276 -10.53 -17.71 3.28
C VAL A 276 -11.85 -18.33 2.84
N ARG A 277 -11.82 -19.54 2.27
CA ARG A 277 -13.02 -20.31 1.91
C ARG A 277 -13.93 -20.56 3.11
N GLU A 278 -13.38 -20.99 4.25
CA GLU A 278 -14.15 -21.21 5.49
C GLU A 278 -14.84 -19.91 5.95
N LEU A 279 -14.11 -18.80 5.93
CA LEU A 279 -14.65 -17.48 6.30
C LEU A 279 -15.73 -17.01 5.30
N ALA A 280 -15.49 -17.21 4.00
CA ALA A 280 -16.43 -16.84 2.95
C ALA A 280 -17.72 -17.69 2.99
N LEU A 281 -17.65 -18.99 3.36
CA LEU A 281 -18.84 -19.81 3.59
C LEU A 281 -19.71 -19.28 4.73
N LYS A 282 -19.09 -18.81 5.83
CA LYS A 282 -19.82 -18.16 6.92
C LYS A 282 -20.49 -16.86 6.46
N ALA A 283 -19.79 -16.06 5.67
CA ALA A 283 -20.33 -14.82 5.10
C ALA A 283 -21.50 -15.08 4.12
N SER A 284 -21.35 -16.10 3.27
CA SER A 284 -22.38 -16.57 2.34
C SER A 284 -23.63 -17.04 3.06
N ALA A 285 -23.48 -17.91 4.07
CA ALA A 285 -24.60 -18.42 4.86
C ALA A 285 -25.36 -17.31 5.60
N ALA A 286 -24.67 -16.24 5.98
CA ALA A 286 -25.25 -15.07 6.64
C ALA A 286 -25.77 -13.98 5.68
N ASP A 287 -25.56 -14.13 4.38
CA ASP A 287 -25.84 -13.12 3.35
C ASP A 287 -25.26 -11.74 3.69
N VAL A 288 -23.97 -11.72 4.02
CA VAL A 288 -23.20 -10.49 4.32
C VAL A 288 -22.06 -10.31 3.33
N HIS A 289 -21.61 -9.07 3.14
CA HIS A 289 -20.47 -8.84 2.25
C HIS A 289 -19.15 -9.30 2.88
N PHE A 290 -18.28 -9.80 2.01
CA PHE A 290 -16.93 -10.24 2.33
C PHE A 290 -15.99 -9.67 1.27
N THR A 291 -15.21 -8.66 1.65
CA THR A 291 -14.28 -7.99 0.73
C THR A 291 -12.84 -8.37 1.06
N ILE A 292 -12.11 -8.88 0.06
CA ILE A 292 -10.65 -9.00 0.15
C ILE A 292 -10.05 -7.61 -0.11
N ASP A 293 -9.36 -7.07 0.90
CA ASP A 293 -8.66 -5.80 0.79
C ASP A 293 -7.45 -5.90 -0.16
N ALA A 294 -7.13 -4.79 -0.80
CA ALA A 294 -5.94 -4.66 -1.64
C ALA A 294 -4.77 -4.11 -0.83
N GLU A 295 -3.61 -4.75 -1.00
CA GLU A 295 -2.38 -4.49 -0.25
C GLU A 295 -1.31 -3.88 -1.19
N GLU A 296 -0.04 -4.21 -1.01
CA GLU A 296 1.07 -3.77 -1.86
C GLU A 296 0.99 -4.35 -3.28
N ALA A 297 1.60 -3.67 -4.25
CA ALA A 297 1.44 -4.02 -5.66
C ALA A 297 2.05 -5.40 -6.01
N ASP A 298 3.11 -5.84 -5.34
CA ASP A 298 3.75 -7.15 -5.55
C ASP A 298 2.90 -8.34 -5.07
N ARG A 299 1.84 -8.09 -4.30
CA ARG A 299 0.92 -9.11 -3.78
C ARG A 299 -0.28 -9.40 -4.67
N LEU A 300 -0.57 -8.58 -5.68
CA LEU A 300 -1.81 -8.72 -6.46
C LEU A 300 -1.90 -10.06 -7.20
N GLU A 301 -0.79 -10.59 -7.73
CA GLU A 301 -0.81 -11.90 -8.40
C GLU A 301 -1.33 -13.00 -7.46
N LEU A 302 -0.82 -13.03 -6.23
CA LEU A 302 -1.26 -13.99 -5.21
C LEU A 302 -2.72 -13.72 -4.81
N GLN A 303 -3.09 -12.45 -4.68
CA GLN A 303 -4.46 -12.07 -4.36
C GLN A 303 -5.45 -12.54 -5.43
N MET A 304 -5.10 -12.40 -6.71
CA MET A 304 -5.91 -12.89 -7.83
C MET A 304 -6.00 -14.42 -7.84
N ASP A 305 -4.91 -15.13 -7.50
CA ASP A 305 -4.93 -16.60 -7.36
C ASP A 305 -5.89 -17.06 -6.27
N VAL A 306 -5.88 -16.42 -5.10
CA VAL A 306 -6.83 -16.70 -4.02
C VAL A 306 -8.26 -16.37 -4.48
N PHE A 307 -8.46 -15.21 -5.10
CA PHE A 307 -9.77 -14.73 -5.52
C PHE A 307 -10.43 -15.66 -6.55
N GLU A 308 -9.70 -16.02 -7.60
CA GLU A 308 -10.19 -16.88 -8.68
C GLU A 308 -10.46 -18.31 -8.19
N ALA A 309 -9.61 -18.86 -7.30
CA ALA A 309 -9.86 -20.16 -6.67
C ALA A 309 -11.19 -20.16 -5.87
N LEU A 310 -11.56 -19.04 -5.25
CA LEU A 310 -12.83 -18.89 -4.53
C LEU A 310 -14.00 -18.65 -5.49
N LEU A 311 -13.82 -17.90 -6.58
CA LEU A 311 -14.87 -17.73 -7.61
C LEU A 311 -15.28 -19.05 -8.26
N ALA A 312 -14.32 -19.97 -8.42
CA ALA A 312 -14.54 -21.31 -8.96
C ALA A 312 -15.30 -22.25 -8.01
N ASP A 313 -15.44 -21.93 -6.72
CA ASP A 313 -16.13 -22.79 -5.76
C ASP A 313 -17.65 -22.51 -5.72
N ASP A 314 -18.42 -23.36 -6.42
CA ASP A 314 -19.87 -23.27 -6.46
C ASP A 314 -20.55 -23.34 -5.09
N ALA A 315 -19.94 -23.97 -4.09
CA ALA A 315 -20.53 -24.06 -2.76
C ALA A 315 -20.67 -22.68 -2.09
N LEU A 316 -19.79 -21.73 -2.40
CA LEU A 316 -19.87 -20.36 -1.87
C LEU A 316 -21.09 -19.60 -2.37
N PHE A 317 -21.57 -19.95 -3.57
CA PHE A 317 -22.60 -19.20 -4.29
C PHE A 317 -23.90 -19.99 -4.48
N ALA A 318 -24.00 -21.19 -3.90
CA ALA A 318 -25.14 -22.10 -4.07
C ALA A 318 -26.48 -21.51 -3.62
N ASN A 319 -26.46 -20.51 -2.73
CA ASN A 319 -27.62 -19.76 -2.25
C ASN A 319 -27.86 -18.44 -3.01
N GLY A 320 -27.16 -18.20 -4.11
CA GLY A 320 -27.22 -16.95 -4.88
C GLY A 320 -26.49 -15.77 -4.23
N TRP A 321 -25.61 -16.02 -3.25
CA TRP A 321 -24.87 -14.97 -2.55
C TRP A 321 -24.08 -14.07 -3.50
N SER A 322 -24.27 -12.76 -3.36
CA SER A 322 -23.57 -11.73 -4.16
C SER A 322 -22.67 -10.82 -3.31
N GLY A 323 -22.29 -11.28 -2.11
CA GLY A 323 -21.51 -10.50 -1.15
C GLY A 323 -20.00 -10.68 -1.24
N PHE A 324 -19.51 -11.61 -2.05
CA PHE A 324 -18.08 -11.77 -2.27
C PHE A 324 -17.52 -10.62 -3.11
N GLY A 325 -16.32 -10.14 -2.75
CA GLY A 325 -15.79 -8.94 -3.36
C GLY A 325 -14.30 -8.73 -3.19
N ILE A 326 -13.78 -7.75 -3.93
CA ILE A 326 -12.37 -7.37 -3.97
C ILE A 326 -12.24 -5.85 -3.98
N ALA A 327 -11.20 -5.33 -3.33
CA ALA A 327 -10.81 -3.93 -3.44
C ALA A 327 -9.86 -3.72 -4.64
N ILE A 328 -10.02 -2.60 -5.35
CA ILE A 328 -9.23 -2.19 -6.50
C ILE A 328 -8.64 -0.80 -6.21
N GLN A 329 -7.34 -0.64 -6.38
CA GLN A 329 -6.63 0.60 -6.05
C GLN A 329 -6.34 1.41 -7.33
N ALA A 330 -7.10 2.48 -7.56
CA ALA A 330 -7.02 3.31 -8.76
C ALA A 330 -5.67 4.01 -8.98
N TYR A 331 -4.83 4.13 -7.94
CA TYR A 331 -3.49 4.68 -8.05
C TYR A 331 -2.50 3.77 -8.81
N GLN A 332 -2.81 2.48 -9.00
CA GLN A 332 -1.97 1.56 -9.77
C GLN A 332 -2.25 1.75 -11.27
N LYS A 333 -1.20 1.67 -12.10
CA LYS A 333 -1.33 1.81 -13.55
C LYS A 333 -2.21 0.70 -14.17
N ARG A 334 -2.18 -0.48 -13.57
CA ARG A 334 -3.01 -1.65 -13.92
C ARG A 334 -4.42 -1.67 -13.30
N ALA A 335 -4.88 -0.62 -12.62
CA ALA A 335 -6.20 -0.61 -11.98
C ALA A 335 -7.36 -0.79 -12.98
N ALA A 336 -7.29 -0.13 -14.14
CA ALA A 336 -8.31 -0.25 -15.18
C ALA A 336 -8.29 -1.65 -15.84
N PRO A 337 -7.14 -2.22 -16.24
CA PRO A 337 -7.04 -3.64 -16.62
C PRO A 337 -7.53 -4.62 -15.55
N LEU A 338 -7.30 -4.34 -14.26
CA LEU A 338 -7.82 -5.15 -13.16
C LEU A 338 -9.35 -5.09 -13.08
N CYS A 339 -9.97 -3.93 -13.35
CA CYS A 339 -11.44 -3.87 -13.46
C CYS A 339 -11.94 -4.79 -14.57
N ASP A 340 -11.29 -4.78 -15.75
CA ASP A 340 -11.67 -5.63 -16.87
C ASP A 340 -11.53 -7.11 -16.51
N TRP A 341 -10.41 -7.51 -15.89
CA TRP A 341 -10.19 -8.88 -15.42
C TRP A 341 -11.23 -9.32 -14.37
N VAL A 342 -11.56 -8.48 -13.39
CA VAL A 342 -12.58 -8.82 -12.38
C VAL A 342 -13.97 -8.97 -13.02
N ILE A 343 -14.31 -8.12 -13.99
CA ILE A 343 -15.59 -8.21 -14.74
C ILE A 343 -15.63 -9.50 -15.56
N GLU A 344 -14.55 -9.85 -16.25
CA GLU A 344 -14.43 -11.09 -17.00
C GLU A 344 -14.56 -12.30 -16.06
N ALA A 345 -13.90 -12.28 -14.91
CA ALA A 345 -13.98 -13.34 -13.91
C ALA A 345 -15.37 -13.51 -13.33
N ALA A 346 -16.05 -12.41 -13.03
CA ALA A 346 -17.44 -12.45 -12.59
C ALA A 346 -18.34 -13.12 -13.65
N ARG A 347 -18.19 -12.75 -14.93
CA ARG A 347 -18.98 -13.30 -16.04
C ARG A 347 -18.66 -14.77 -16.31
N ALA A 348 -17.39 -15.14 -16.34
CA ALA A 348 -16.92 -16.49 -16.61
C ALA A 348 -17.46 -17.50 -15.58
N HIS A 349 -17.57 -17.09 -14.32
CA HIS A 349 -18.10 -17.92 -13.23
C HIS A 349 -19.59 -17.67 -12.93
N GLY A 350 -20.26 -16.78 -13.67
CA GLY A 350 -21.68 -16.45 -13.44
C GLY A 350 -21.96 -15.87 -12.05
N ARG A 351 -21.04 -15.05 -11.51
CA ARG A 351 -21.13 -14.45 -10.18
C ARG A 351 -21.47 -12.96 -10.26
N LYS A 352 -22.18 -12.46 -9.24
CA LYS A 352 -22.29 -11.03 -8.98
C LYS A 352 -21.36 -10.65 -7.83
N LEU A 353 -20.44 -9.72 -8.07
CA LEU A 353 -19.36 -9.37 -7.15
C LEU A 353 -19.49 -7.94 -6.63
N MET A 354 -19.11 -7.72 -5.38
CA MET A 354 -18.96 -6.38 -4.83
C MET A 354 -17.53 -5.86 -5.09
N CYS A 355 -17.39 -4.77 -5.84
CA CYS A 355 -16.08 -4.21 -6.16
C CYS A 355 -15.87 -2.88 -5.44
N ARG A 356 -14.97 -2.87 -4.45
CA ARG A 356 -14.60 -1.65 -3.74
C ARG A 356 -13.53 -0.90 -4.50
N LEU A 357 -13.85 0.27 -5.05
CA LEU A 357 -12.87 1.13 -5.71
C LEU A 357 -12.33 2.16 -4.71
N VAL A 358 -11.03 2.07 -4.41
CA VAL A 358 -10.28 3.02 -3.58
C VAL A 358 -9.23 3.74 -4.44
N LYS A 359 -8.61 4.81 -3.92
CA LYS A 359 -7.41 5.38 -4.55
C LYS A 359 -6.20 4.48 -4.31
N GLY A 360 -5.81 4.29 -3.05
CA GLY A 360 -4.68 3.44 -2.64
C GLY A 360 -4.03 3.98 -1.38
N ALA A 361 -3.41 3.10 -0.58
CA ALA A 361 -2.91 3.42 0.76
C ALA A 361 -1.40 3.19 0.96
N TYR A 362 -0.68 2.77 -0.08
CA TYR A 362 0.74 2.37 0.01
C TYR A 362 1.67 3.20 -0.89
N TRP A 363 1.24 4.39 -1.33
CA TRP A 363 1.88 5.12 -2.43
C TRP A 363 3.38 5.36 -2.20
N ASP A 364 3.77 5.89 -1.03
CA ASP A 364 5.18 6.15 -0.71
C ASP A 364 6.02 4.86 -0.65
N THR A 365 5.42 3.78 -0.15
CA THR A 365 6.06 2.44 -0.12
C THR A 365 6.34 1.96 -1.55
N GLU A 366 5.39 2.11 -2.47
CA GLU A 366 5.56 1.70 -3.87
C GLU A 366 6.64 2.52 -4.58
N ILE A 367 6.70 3.84 -4.35
CA ILE A 367 7.76 4.69 -4.89
C ILE A 367 9.13 4.25 -4.37
N LYS A 368 9.25 4.05 -3.06
CA LYS A 368 10.49 3.61 -2.42
C LYS A 368 10.92 2.22 -2.89
N ALA A 369 9.99 1.27 -2.93
CA ALA A 369 10.27 -0.11 -3.33
C ALA A 369 10.79 -0.17 -4.77
N ALA A 370 10.19 0.58 -5.70
CA ALA A 370 10.67 0.65 -7.07
C ALA A 370 12.06 1.28 -7.19
N GLN A 371 12.34 2.34 -6.43
CA GLN A 371 13.66 2.99 -6.41
C GLN A 371 14.75 2.09 -5.84
N VAL A 372 14.49 1.47 -4.68
CA VAL A 372 15.43 0.54 -4.04
C VAL A 372 15.68 -0.69 -4.91
N GLY A 373 14.62 -1.21 -5.53
CA GLY A 373 14.70 -2.35 -6.43
C GLY A 373 15.29 -2.04 -7.80
N GLY A 374 15.65 -0.78 -8.11
CA GLY A 374 16.19 -0.41 -9.42
C GLY A 374 15.25 -0.77 -10.58
N LEU A 375 13.93 -0.71 -10.36
CA LEU A 375 12.91 -1.17 -11.30
C LEU A 375 12.73 -0.18 -12.48
N PRO A 376 12.19 -0.60 -13.64
CA PRO A 376 12.11 0.27 -14.83
C PRO A 376 11.22 1.50 -14.64
N ASP A 377 10.12 1.38 -13.90
CA ASP A 377 9.21 2.48 -13.55
C ASP A 377 8.43 2.14 -12.26
N TYR A 378 7.51 3.01 -11.86
CA TYR A 378 6.62 2.82 -10.71
C TYR A 378 5.36 2.03 -11.09
N PRO A 379 4.84 1.18 -10.18
CA PRO A 379 3.56 0.51 -10.41
C PRO A 379 2.35 1.43 -10.17
N VAL A 380 2.60 2.63 -9.62
CA VAL A 380 1.61 3.65 -9.29
C VAL A 380 1.85 4.94 -10.07
N PHE A 381 0.80 5.76 -10.23
CA PHE A 381 0.93 7.11 -10.79
C PHE A 381 1.73 8.02 -9.85
N THR A 382 2.58 8.87 -10.40
CA THR A 382 3.44 9.78 -9.61
C THR A 382 2.77 11.13 -9.29
N ARG A 383 1.62 11.42 -9.91
CA ARG A 383 0.77 12.57 -9.56
C ARG A 383 -0.57 12.14 -8.99
N LYS A 384 -1.00 12.85 -7.94
CA LYS A 384 -2.34 12.67 -7.34
C LYS A 384 -3.47 12.85 -8.37
N VAL A 385 -3.39 13.87 -9.23
CA VAL A 385 -4.43 14.12 -10.25
C VAL A 385 -4.52 12.97 -11.28
N ALA A 386 -3.42 12.29 -11.59
CA ALA A 386 -3.45 11.08 -12.43
C ALA A 386 -4.19 9.92 -11.75
N THR A 387 -4.03 9.75 -10.44
CA THR A 387 -4.85 8.82 -9.64
C THR A 387 -6.34 9.20 -9.66
N ASP A 388 -6.69 10.48 -9.60
CA ASP A 388 -8.10 10.91 -9.68
C ASP A 388 -8.71 10.56 -11.06
N VAL A 389 -7.98 10.83 -12.14
CA VAL A 389 -8.39 10.47 -13.51
C VAL A 389 -8.53 8.95 -13.66
N SER A 390 -7.55 8.18 -13.16
CA SER A 390 -7.61 6.71 -13.15
C SER A 390 -8.80 6.18 -12.35
N TYR A 391 -9.12 6.80 -11.20
CA TYR A 391 -10.31 6.45 -10.40
C TYR A 391 -11.58 6.61 -11.22
N LEU A 392 -11.71 7.71 -11.96
CA LEU A 392 -12.88 7.98 -12.79
C LEU A 392 -13.00 6.98 -13.95
N ALA A 393 -11.89 6.66 -14.61
CA ALA A 393 -11.83 5.62 -15.65
C ALA A 393 -12.27 4.24 -15.11
N CYS A 394 -11.79 3.85 -13.92
CA CYS A 394 -12.19 2.61 -13.27
C CYS A 394 -13.68 2.64 -12.86
N ALA A 395 -14.17 3.75 -12.33
CA ALA A 395 -15.56 3.91 -11.93
C ALA A 395 -16.52 3.74 -13.12
N ARG A 396 -16.19 4.32 -14.27
CA ARG A 396 -16.94 4.14 -15.52
C ARG A 396 -17.00 2.67 -15.93
N LYS A 397 -15.87 1.94 -15.87
CA LYS A 397 -15.82 0.50 -16.18
C LYS A 397 -16.71 -0.33 -15.24
N LEU A 398 -16.61 -0.12 -13.93
CA LEU A 398 -17.41 -0.86 -12.94
C LEU A 398 -18.91 -0.57 -13.07
N LEU A 399 -19.30 0.70 -13.30
CA LEU A 399 -20.69 1.09 -13.55
C LEU A 399 -21.24 0.48 -14.84
N ALA A 400 -20.42 0.38 -15.89
CA ALA A 400 -20.84 -0.22 -17.16
C ALA A 400 -21.10 -1.74 -17.06
N ALA A 401 -20.57 -2.40 -16.04
CA ALA A 401 -20.73 -3.84 -15.79
C ALA A 401 -21.69 -4.16 -14.64
N SER A 402 -22.75 -3.36 -14.47
CA SER A 402 -23.74 -3.53 -13.39
C SER A 402 -24.53 -4.86 -13.44
N ASP A 403 -24.44 -5.60 -14.56
CA ASP A 403 -24.95 -6.97 -14.71
C ASP A 403 -24.27 -7.95 -13.74
N VAL A 404 -22.98 -7.77 -13.49
CA VAL A 404 -22.15 -8.68 -12.67
C VAL A 404 -21.40 -7.98 -11.54
N ILE A 405 -21.33 -6.64 -11.53
CA ILE A 405 -20.66 -5.87 -10.49
C ILE A 405 -21.67 -5.04 -9.70
N TYR A 406 -21.54 -5.07 -8.38
CA TYR A 406 -22.08 -4.04 -7.48
C TYR A 406 -20.93 -3.10 -7.08
N PRO A 407 -20.86 -1.89 -7.66
CA PRO A 407 -19.76 -0.97 -7.38
C PRO A 407 -19.89 -0.33 -5.99
N ALA A 408 -18.77 -0.26 -5.27
CA ALA A 408 -18.66 0.40 -3.98
C ALA A 408 -17.53 1.44 -4.02
N PHE A 409 -17.89 2.72 -4.13
CA PHE A 409 -16.94 3.82 -4.33
C PHE A 409 -16.46 4.39 -3.01
N ALA A 410 -15.25 4.01 -2.59
CA ALA A 410 -14.64 4.48 -1.35
C ALA A 410 -13.87 5.79 -1.59
N THR A 411 -14.37 6.91 -1.05
CA THR A 411 -13.74 8.24 -1.22
C THR A 411 -14.24 9.25 -0.18
N HIS A 412 -13.42 10.26 0.12
CA HIS A 412 -13.79 11.45 0.92
C HIS A 412 -13.63 12.74 0.10
N ASN A 413 -13.51 12.61 -1.23
CA ASN A 413 -13.33 13.75 -2.13
C ASN A 413 -14.68 14.14 -2.75
N ALA A 414 -15.18 15.32 -2.43
CA ALA A 414 -16.48 15.81 -2.92
C ALA A 414 -16.55 15.89 -4.44
N ASN A 415 -15.43 16.21 -5.11
CA ASN A 415 -15.36 16.24 -6.56
C ASN A 415 -15.50 14.83 -7.15
N THR A 416 -14.80 13.85 -6.59
CA THR A 416 -14.95 12.44 -6.98
C THR A 416 -16.38 11.93 -6.74
N ILE A 417 -17.03 12.32 -5.63
CA ILE A 417 -18.44 11.98 -5.35
C ILE A 417 -19.36 12.55 -6.43
N GLY A 418 -19.23 13.85 -6.75
CA GLY A 418 -20.01 14.50 -7.80
C GLY A 418 -19.84 13.83 -9.16
N GLN A 419 -18.60 13.50 -9.53
CA GLN A 419 -18.30 12.81 -10.79
C GLN A 419 -18.88 11.40 -10.86
N VAL A 420 -18.76 10.61 -9.79
CA VAL A 420 -19.35 9.28 -9.72
C VAL A 420 -20.88 9.36 -9.79
N LYS A 421 -21.50 10.32 -9.09
CA LYS A 421 -22.97 10.53 -9.16
C LYS A 421 -23.43 10.86 -10.58
N ALA A 422 -22.73 11.77 -11.26
CA ALA A 422 -23.04 12.13 -12.64
C ALA A 422 -22.86 10.94 -13.60
N LEU A 423 -21.81 10.14 -13.42
CA LEU A 423 -21.56 8.93 -14.22
C LEU A 423 -22.57 7.81 -14.00
N ALA A 424 -23.01 7.60 -12.77
CA ALA A 424 -23.86 6.47 -12.43
C ALA A 424 -25.25 6.58 -13.09
N GLY A 425 -25.78 7.80 -13.16
CA GLY A 425 -27.17 8.02 -13.58
C GLY A 425 -28.11 7.23 -12.66
N THR A 426 -28.84 6.28 -13.24
CA THR A 426 -29.80 5.43 -12.50
C THR A 426 -29.23 4.08 -12.03
N ARG A 427 -27.94 3.82 -12.25
CA ARG A 427 -27.32 2.54 -11.86
C ARG A 427 -27.17 2.44 -10.35
N GLU A 428 -27.37 1.25 -9.80
CA GLU A 428 -27.19 0.99 -8.38
C GLU A 428 -25.71 0.89 -8.02
N PHE A 429 -25.34 1.54 -6.93
CA PHE A 429 -24.01 1.47 -6.32
C PHE A 429 -24.10 1.93 -4.86
N GLU A 430 -23.01 1.81 -4.10
CA GLU A 430 -22.86 2.48 -2.81
C GLU A 430 -21.60 3.34 -2.77
N PHE A 431 -21.61 4.35 -1.92
CA PHE A 431 -20.40 5.00 -1.47
C PHE A 431 -19.86 4.32 -0.22
N GLN A 432 -18.56 4.46 0.01
CA GLN A 432 -17.94 4.05 1.26
C GLN A 432 -17.07 5.16 1.83
N ARG A 433 -17.05 5.23 3.15
CA ARG A 433 -16.20 6.14 3.91
C ARG A 433 -15.57 5.42 5.08
N LEU A 434 -14.53 6.03 5.62
CA LEU A 434 -13.91 5.58 6.86
C LEU A 434 -14.70 6.11 8.06
N HIS A 435 -14.72 5.33 9.15
CA HIS A 435 -15.18 5.84 10.44
C HIS A 435 -14.37 7.07 10.86
N GLY A 436 -15.04 8.07 11.44
CA GLY A 436 -14.41 9.31 11.91
C GLY A 436 -13.99 10.28 10.81
N MET A 437 -14.34 10.00 9.54
CA MET A 437 -13.98 10.83 8.39
C MET A 437 -15.10 10.93 7.37
N GLY A 438 -15.33 12.14 6.84
CA GLY A 438 -16.32 12.40 5.80
C GLY A 438 -17.78 12.22 6.24
N GLU A 439 -18.05 12.19 7.55
CA GLU A 439 -19.42 12.11 8.09
C GLU A 439 -20.29 13.24 7.55
N GLU A 440 -19.84 14.48 7.75
CA GLU A 440 -20.50 15.69 7.31
C GLU A 440 -20.67 15.72 5.77
N LEU A 441 -19.65 15.29 5.02
CA LEU A 441 -19.70 15.22 3.54
C LEU A 441 -20.83 14.32 3.03
N TYR A 442 -21.02 13.15 3.64
CA TYR A 442 -22.06 12.21 3.23
C TYR A 442 -23.45 12.57 3.79
N GLU A 443 -23.51 13.26 4.94
CA GLU A 443 -24.76 13.84 5.44
C GLU A 443 -25.25 14.98 4.52
N GLU A 444 -24.35 15.83 4.04
CA GLU A 444 -24.63 16.87 3.03
C GLU A 444 -25.11 16.26 1.71
N LEU A 445 -24.47 15.18 1.23
CA LEU A 445 -24.92 14.45 0.04
C LEU A 445 -26.34 13.92 0.22
N ALA A 446 -26.61 13.23 1.32
CA ALA A 446 -27.95 12.71 1.61
C ALA A 446 -28.99 13.84 1.78
N GLY A 447 -28.58 15.01 2.26
CA GLY A 447 -29.42 16.22 2.33
C GLY A 447 -29.76 16.77 0.95
N LEU A 448 -28.75 16.92 0.09
CA LEU A 448 -28.90 17.35 -1.30
C LEU A 448 -29.82 16.43 -2.08
N GLU A 449 -29.62 15.12 -1.99
CA GLU A 449 -30.45 14.12 -2.67
C GLU A 449 -31.92 14.19 -2.22
N ARG A 450 -32.16 14.30 -0.90
CA ARG A 450 -33.53 14.50 -0.37
C ARG A 450 -34.17 15.79 -0.85
N HIS A 451 -33.40 16.88 -0.97
CA HIS A 451 -33.91 18.15 -1.47
C HIS A 451 -34.32 18.07 -2.95
N LEU A 452 -33.60 17.26 -3.74
CA LEU A 452 -33.91 16.99 -5.14
C LEU A 452 -35.03 15.95 -5.33
N GLY A 453 -35.52 15.33 -4.25
CA GLY A 453 -36.55 14.29 -4.28
C GLY A 453 -36.01 12.88 -4.57
N ASP A 454 -34.69 12.70 -4.55
CA ASP A 454 -34.03 11.42 -4.79
C ASP A 454 -33.95 10.57 -3.51
N THR A 455 -33.80 9.27 -3.70
CA THR A 455 -33.44 8.36 -2.60
C THR A 455 -31.96 8.55 -2.27
N PRO A 456 -31.59 8.75 -0.98
CA PRO A 456 -30.20 8.88 -0.60
C PRO A 456 -29.35 7.70 -1.06
N THR A 457 -28.19 7.99 -1.65
CA THR A 457 -27.25 6.94 -2.05
C THR A 457 -26.78 6.17 -0.82
N PRO A 458 -26.77 4.81 -0.82
CA PRO A 458 -26.28 4.05 0.31
C PRO A 458 -24.82 4.38 0.63
N VAL A 459 -24.52 4.51 1.93
CA VAL A 459 -23.16 4.77 2.42
C VAL A 459 -22.77 3.70 3.43
N ARG A 460 -21.64 3.04 3.18
CA ARG A 460 -21.04 2.06 4.09
C ARG A 460 -19.85 2.67 4.83
N ILE A 461 -19.84 2.47 6.14
CA ILE A 461 -18.77 2.91 7.03
C ILE A 461 -17.76 1.78 7.22
N TYR A 462 -16.54 2.01 6.79
CA TYR A 462 -15.41 1.14 7.04
C TYR A 462 -14.89 1.40 8.47
N ALA A 463 -15.12 0.43 9.35
CA ALA A 463 -15.01 0.56 10.80
C ALA A 463 -13.84 -0.29 11.33
N PRO A 464 -12.75 0.34 11.84
CA PRO A 464 -11.60 -0.39 12.38
C PRO A 464 -11.92 -1.02 13.75
N VAL A 465 -11.63 -2.31 13.89
CA VAL A 465 -11.89 -3.10 15.08
C VAL A 465 -10.63 -3.85 15.49
N GLY A 466 -10.11 -3.59 16.69
CA GLY A 466 -8.93 -4.29 17.19
C GLY A 466 -8.31 -3.62 18.39
N SER A 467 -7.25 -4.21 18.92
CA SER A 467 -6.57 -3.71 20.10
C SER A 467 -5.80 -2.40 19.82
N HIS A 468 -5.50 -1.63 20.86
CA HIS A 468 -4.68 -0.42 20.73
C HIS A 468 -3.29 -0.69 20.14
N LYS A 469 -2.71 -1.87 20.37
CA LYS A 469 -1.40 -2.26 19.80
C LYS A 469 -1.48 -2.41 18.28
N GLU A 470 -2.53 -3.04 17.78
CA GLU A 470 -2.76 -3.24 16.34
C GLU A 470 -3.14 -1.92 15.66
N LEU A 471 -3.82 -1.03 16.39
CA LEU A 471 -4.19 0.29 15.89
C LEU A 471 -2.99 1.17 15.53
N LEU A 472 -1.88 1.12 16.26
CA LEU A 472 -0.78 2.08 16.07
C LEU A 472 -0.16 2.00 14.66
N ALA A 473 0.09 0.79 14.16
CA ALA A 473 0.60 0.60 12.80
C ALA A 473 -0.40 1.13 11.75
N TYR A 474 -1.68 0.87 11.96
CA TYR A 474 -2.76 1.35 11.12
C TYR A 474 -2.94 2.88 11.17
N LEU A 475 -2.82 3.48 12.36
CA LEU A 475 -3.02 4.90 12.63
C LEU A 475 -2.00 5.75 11.88
N VAL A 476 -0.72 5.34 11.88
CA VAL A 476 0.35 6.03 11.15
C VAL A 476 -0.01 6.15 9.67
N ARG A 477 -0.37 5.04 9.02
CA ARG A 477 -0.78 5.04 7.61
C ARG A 477 -2.03 5.89 7.38
N ARG A 478 -3.01 5.83 8.30
CA ARG A 478 -4.25 6.60 8.19
C ARG A 478 -4.04 8.12 8.32
N LEU A 479 -3.10 8.54 9.15
CA LEU A 479 -2.70 9.94 9.29
C LEU A 479 -1.96 10.43 8.05
N LEU A 480 -1.08 9.61 7.44
CA LEU A 480 -0.41 9.97 6.19
C LEU A 480 -1.39 10.12 5.02
N GLU A 481 -2.34 9.19 4.90
CA GLU A 481 -3.35 9.17 3.85
C GLU A 481 -4.16 10.49 3.79
N ASN A 482 -4.51 11.05 4.95
CA ASN A 482 -5.42 12.19 5.04
C ASN A 482 -4.75 13.51 5.44
N GLY A 483 -3.60 13.45 6.10
CA GLY A 483 -2.81 14.60 6.52
C GLY A 483 -1.87 15.14 5.44
N ALA A 484 -1.63 14.40 4.34
CA ALA A 484 -0.83 14.89 3.24
C ALA A 484 -1.40 16.20 2.66
N ASN A 485 -0.53 17.17 2.31
CA ASN A 485 -0.95 18.48 1.76
C ASN A 485 -1.80 18.38 0.48
N SER A 486 -1.68 17.28 -0.27
CA SER A 486 -2.51 17.00 -1.46
C SER A 486 -3.87 16.35 -1.15
N SER A 487 -4.12 15.99 0.11
CA SER A 487 -5.40 15.41 0.56
C SER A 487 -6.53 16.41 0.41
N PHE A 488 -7.70 15.94 -0.05
CA PHE A 488 -8.88 16.78 -0.17
C PHE A 488 -9.38 17.28 1.19
N VAL A 489 -9.29 16.44 2.23
CA VAL A 489 -9.71 16.78 3.60
C VAL A 489 -8.90 17.94 4.15
N ASN A 490 -7.59 17.97 3.86
CA ASN A 490 -6.74 19.10 4.25
C ASN A 490 -7.08 20.37 3.43
N ARG A 491 -7.25 20.22 2.10
CA ARG A 491 -7.55 21.36 1.21
C ARG A 491 -8.92 22.01 1.43
N ILE A 492 -9.95 21.25 1.83
CA ILE A 492 -11.29 21.82 2.07
C ILE A 492 -11.32 22.68 3.33
N ALA A 493 -10.53 22.31 4.33
CA ALA A 493 -10.37 22.99 5.61
C ALA A 493 -9.57 24.31 5.49
N ASP A 494 -8.77 24.45 4.43
CA ASP A 494 -8.06 25.69 4.12
C ASP A 494 -9.00 26.72 3.47
N GLU A 495 -9.35 27.77 4.23
CA GLU A 495 -10.19 28.88 3.77
C GLU A 495 -9.56 29.70 2.63
N GLN A 496 -8.24 29.63 2.43
CA GLN A 496 -7.54 30.34 1.36
C GLN A 496 -7.76 29.71 -0.01
N ILE A 497 -8.13 28.42 -0.05
CA ILE A 497 -8.42 27.71 -1.30
C ILE A 497 -9.84 28.03 -1.74
N SER A 498 -10.04 28.51 -2.97
CA SER A 498 -11.38 28.81 -3.47
C SER A 498 -12.20 27.53 -3.70
N VAL A 499 -13.53 27.64 -3.67
CA VAL A 499 -14.41 26.50 -4.01
C VAL A 499 -14.16 26.03 -5.44
N ASP A 500 -13.89 26.95 -6.37
CA ASP A 500 -13.56 26.63 -7.76
C ASP A 500 -12.30 25.78 -7.87
N ASP A 501 -11.31 26.00 -7.02
CA ASP A 501 -10.06 25.21 -7.00
C ASP A 501 -10.24 23.80 -6.45
N LEU A 502 -11.27 23.58 -5.62
CA LEU A 502 -11.60 22.27 -5.04
C LEU A 502 -12.43 21.38 -5.98
N VAL A 503 -13.17 21.99 -6.90
CA VAL A 503 -14.11 21.30 -7.80
C VAL A 503 -13.64 21.28 -9.27
N ARG A 504 -12.34 21.55 -9.51
CA ARG A 504 -11.76 21.51 -10.86
C ARG A 504 -11.88 20.12 -11.48
N ASP A 505 -12.09 20.06 -12.79
CA ASP A 505 -12.04 18.80 -13.54
C ASP A 505 -10.60 18.23 -13.54
N PRO A 506 -10.36 17.05 -12.91
CA PRO A 506 -9.05 16.43 -12.90
C PRO A 506 -8.60 15.99 -14.30
N VAL A 507 -9.53 15.72 -15.23
CA VAL A 507 -9.20 15.38 -16.62
C VAL A 507 -8.60 16.60 -17.32
N ALA A 508 -9.27 17.75 -17.26
CA ALA A 508 -8.73 19.01 -17.78
C ALA A 508 -7.43 19.43 -17.09
N GLU A 509 -7.34 19.29 -15.76
CA GLU A 509 -6.12 19.60 -15.00
C GLU A 509 -4.94 18.75 -15.47
N LEU A 510 -5.10 17.43 -15.53
CA LEU A 510 -4.04 16.53 -15.99
C LEU A 510 -3.72 16.74 -17.48
N GLN A 511 -4.71 17.03 -18.31
CA GLN A 511 -4.52 17.32 -19.73
C GLN A 511 -3.66 18.58 -19.95
N ALA A 512 -3.73 19.56 -19.07
CA ALA A 512 -2.91 20.79 -19.16
C ALA A 512 -1.45 20.61 -18.71
N LEU A 513 -1.14 19.58 -17.92
CA LEU A 513 0.23 19.35 -17.40
C LEU A 513 1.18 18.81 -18.47
N GLN A 514 2.42 19.30 -18.49
CA GLN A 514 3.53 18.75 -19.29
C GLN A 514 4.85 18.87 -18.49
N PRO A 515 5.57 17.76 -18.21
CA PRO A 515 5.18 16.36 -18.47
C PRO A 515 3.99 15.91 -17.59
N LYS A 516 3.29 14.83 -17.99
CA LYS A 516 2.18 14.26 -17.22
C LYS A 516 2.67 13.65 -15.92
N ARG A 517 3.82 12.96 -15.92
CA ARG A 517 4.41 12.45 -14.68
C ARG A 517 4.92 13.57 -13.77
N ASN A 518 5.16 13.26 -12.50
CA ASN A 518 5.72 14.22 -11.56
C ASN A 518 7.23 14.38 -11.77
N PRO A 519 7.72 15.55 -12.24
CA PRO A 519 9.14 15.73 -12.52
C PRO A 519 10.03 15.74 -11.26
N LYS A 520 9.43 15.85 -10.08
CA LYS A 520 10.17 15.81 -8.80
C LYS A 520 10.42 14.38 -8.30
N ILE A 521 9.77 13.38 -8.91
CA ILE A 521 9.93 11.97 -8.54
C ILE A 521 10.81 11.33 -9.59
N ILE A 522 12.08 11.18 -9.24
CA ILE A 522 13.14 10.73 -10.13
C ILE A 522 13.03 9.21 -10.31
N LEU A 523 12.99 8.76 -11.57
CA LEU A 523 12.96 7.33 -11.92
C LEU A 523 14.05 6.52 -11.20
N PRO A 524 13.82 5.23 -10.90
CA PRO A 524 14.80 4.39 -10.21
C PRO A 524 16.18 4.36 -10.87
N ARG A 525 16.23 4.35 -12.21
CA ARG A 525 17.47 4.39 -13.00
C ARG A 525 18.28 5.67 -12.79
N ASP A 526 17.61 6.77 -12.47
CA ASP A 526 18.18 8.12 -12.45
C ASP A 526 18.33 8.66 -11.02
N VAL A 527 18.12 7.84 -9.98
CA VAL A 527 18.09 8.28 -8.57
C VAL A 527 19.38 9.00 -8.10
N PHE A 528 20.51 8.75 -8.75
CA PHE A 528 21.79 9.45 -8.47
C PHE A 528 22.03 10.68 -9.37
N GLY A 529 21.03 11.08 -10.15
CA GLY A 529 21.05 12.24 -11.04
C GLY A 529 22.19 12.18 -12.05
N ALA A 530 22.82 13.33 -12.27
CA ALA A 530 23.94 13.45 -13.20
C ALA A 530 25.25 12.78 -12.74
N GLN A 531 25.32 12.29 -11.49
CA GLN A 531 26.56 11.70 -10.96
C GLN A 531 26.85 10.32 -11.56
N ARG A 532 25.82 9.48 -11.69
CA ARG A 532 25.90 8.15 -12.31
C ARG A 532 24.52 7.58 -12.56
N ARG A 533 24.44 6.60 -13.44
CA ARG A 533 23.27 5.73 -13.60
C ARG A 533 23.17 4.75 -12.43
N ASN A 534 21.95 4.44 -11.99
CA ASN A 534 21.70 3.32 -11.08
C ASN A 534 21.77 1.99 -11.84
N SER A 535 22.09 0.89 -11.14
CA SER A 535 21.99 -0.46 -11.68
C SER A 535 20.53 -0.85 -11.88
N ALA A 536 20.23 -1.55 -12.97
CA ALA A 536 18.90 -2.11 -13.20
C ALA A 536 18.69 -3.38 -12.38
N GLY A 537 17.64 -3.40 -11.57
CA GLY A 537 17.22 -4.60 -10.85
C GLY A 537 16.29 -5.49 -11.67
N LEU A 538 15.56 -6.35 -10.96
CA LEU A 538 14.63 -7.32 -11.52
C LEU A 538 13.43 -7.52 -10.58
N ASP A 539 12.21 -7.42 -11.10
CA ASP A 539 11.01 -7.69 -10.28
C ASP A 539 10.70 -9.19 -10.28
N LEU A 540 11.16 -9.89 -9.23
CA LEU A 540 10.88 -11.32 -9.05
C LEU A 540 9.41 -11.62 -8.70
N SER A 541 8.56 -10.60 -8.49
CA SER A 541 7.12 -10.78 -8.36
C SER A 541 6.38 -10.75 -9.71
N ASP A 542 7.03 -10.29 -10.79
CA ASP A 542 6.43 -10.24 -12.12
C ASP A 542 6.70 -11.55 -12.89
N PRO A 543 5.67 -12.35 -13.22
CA PRO A 543 5.85 -13.57 -14.01
C PRO A 543 6.47 -13.33 -15.39
N LEU A 544 6.22 -12.17 -16.02
CA LEU A 544 6.75 -11.85 -17.35
C LEU A 544 8.25 -11.58 -17.33
N GLU A 545 8.80 -11.15 -16.18
CA GLU A 545 10.25 -10.98 -16.01
C GLU A 545 10.90 -12.24 -15.42
N ARG A 546 10.29 -12.81 -14.38
CA ARG A 546 10.85 -13.94 -13.62
C ARG A 546 10.92 -15.23 -14.44
N GLN A 547 9.85 -15.61 -15.13
CA GLN A 547 9.77 -16.92 -15.79
C GLN A 547 10.85 -17.07 -16.88
N PRO A 548 11.06 -16.10 -17.78
CA PRO A 548 12.13 -16.18 -18.77
C PRO A 548 13.53 -16.28 -18.14
N ILE A 549 13.77 -15.63 -17.01
CA ILE A 549 15.07 -15.68 -16.32
C ILE A 549 15.29 -17.05 -15.68
N LEU A 550 14.27 -17.63 -15.04
CA LEU A 550 14.38 -18.97 -14.49
C LEU A 550 14.69 -20.01 -15.58
N GLU A 551 14.05 -19.90 -16.74
CA GLU A 551 14.32 -20.78 -17.89
C GLU A 551 15.76 -20.65 -18.39
N ARG A 552 16.28 -19.42 -18.49
CA ARG A 552 17.68 -19.18 -18.91
C ARG A 552 18.69 -19.65 -17.86
N LEU A 553 18.42 -19.46 -16.57
CA LEU A 553 19.23 -19.99 -15.47
C LEU A 553 19.23 -21.53 -15.48
N GLN A 554 18.07 -22.15 -15.71
CA GLN A 554 17.96 -23.60 -15.84
C GLN A 554 18.79 -24.13 -17.03
N ALA A 555 18.71 -23.46 -18.18
CA ALA A 555 19.52 -23.80 -19.35
C ALA A 555 21.03 -23.68 -19.09
N MET A 556 21.44 -22.83 -18.13
CA MET A 556 22.83 -22.67 -17.72
C MET A 556 23.30 -23.64 -16.62
N GLU A 557 22.44 -24.51 -16.07
CA GLU A 557 22.86 -25.45 -15.01
C GLU A 557 23.99 -26.39 -15.45
N GLY A 558 24.01 -26.79 -16.73
CA GLY A 558 25.03 -27.65 -17.32
C GLY A 558 26.29 -26.92 -17.79
N ARG A 559 26.32 -25.58 -17.77
CA ARG A 559 27.46 -24.78 -18.24
C ARG A 559 28.63 -24.94 -17.26
N SER A 560 29.81 -25.25 -17.77
CA SER A 560 31.04 -25.30 -16.99
C SER A 560 31.83 -24.01 -17.17
N TRP A 561 32.28 -23.42 -16.06
CA TRP A 561 33.03 -22.17 -16.04
C TRP A 561 34.53 -22.42 -15.83
N THR A 562 35.37 -21.48 -16.26
CA THR A 562 36.82 -21.59 -16.04
C THR A 562 37.38 -20.27 -15.56
N ALA A 563 38.08 -20.30 -14.44
CA ALA A 563 38.88 -19.19 -13.93
C ALA A 563 40.36 -19.58 -14.02
N LYS A 564 41.19 -18.74 -14.64
CA LYS A 564 42.63 -19.00 -14.83
C LYS A 564 43.48 -17.75 -14.57
N PRO A 565 44.77 -17.91 -14.23
CA PRO A 565 45.68 -16.79 -14.09
C PRO A 565 45.80 -16.02 -15.41
N THR A 566 45.99 -14.70 -15.35
CA THR A 566 46.19 -13.87 -16.55
C THR A 566 47.48 -14.21 -17.27
N LEU A 567 48.52 -14.59 -16.51
CA LEU A 567 49.80 -15.13 -16.99
C LEU A 567 50.12 -16.39 -16.18
N GLY A 568 50.68 -17.41 -16.84
CA GLY A 568 50.97 -18.71 -16.22
C GLY A 568 49.96 -19.80 -16.58
N SER A 569 50.21 -21.03 -16.12
CA SER A 569 49.34 -22.18 -16.38
C SER A 569 48.46 -22.57 -15.19
N GLY A 570 48.94 -22.33 -13.95
CA GLY A 570 48.28 -22.72 -12.71
C GLY A 570 48.02 -24.24 -12.56
N ALA A 571 47.51 -24.64 -11.40
CA ALA A 571 47.08 -26.02 -11.12
C ALA A 571 45.55 -26.11 -11.11
N ALA A 572 44.99 -27.04 -11.89
CA ALA A 572 43.55 -27.21 -12.03
C ALA A 572 42.92 -27.82 -10.76
N ARG A 573 41.81 -27.24 -10.32
CA ARG A 573 40.96 -27.74 -9.24
C ARG A 573 39.48 -27.58 -9.62
N PRO A 574 38.64 -28.60 -9.41
CA PRO A 574 37.21 -28.46 -9.64
C PRO A 574 36.59 -27.50 -8.61
N VAL A 575 35.60 -26.75 -9.06
CA VAL A 575 34.73 -25.90 -8.25
C VAL A 575 33.36 -26.55 -8.24
N THR A 576 32.86 -26.90 -7.06
CA THR A 576 31.57 -27.57 -6.88
C THR A 576 30.60 -26.67 -6.14
N SER A 577 29.31 -26.83 -6.41
CA SER A 577 28.27 -26.06 -5.71
C SER A 577 28.28 -26.30 -4.20
N PRO A 578 28.11 -25.26 -3.36
CA PRO A 578 28.08 -25.40 -1.92
C PRO A 578 26.80 -26.07 -1.40
N HIS A 579 25.68 -25.98 -2.13
CA HIS A 579 24.41 -26.61 -1.74
C HIS A 579 24.26 -28.05 -2.25
N ASP A 580 25.04 -28.44 -3.27
CA ASP A 580 25.16 -29.82 -3.74
C ASP A 580 26.54 -30.07 -4.36
N ARG A 581 27.46 -30.65 -3.58
CA ARG A 581 28.86 -30.88 -4.01
C ARG A 581 29.01 -31.89 -5.14
N ARG A 582 27.94 -32.58 -5.55
CA ARG A 582 27.93 -33.44 -6.74
C ARG A 582 27.83 -32.64 -8.04
N LYS A 583 27.35 -31.40 -7.96
CA LYS A 583 27.25 -30.49 -9.10
C LYS A 583 28.57 -29.73 -9.26
N GLU A 584 29.30 -30.04 -10.33
CA GLU A 584 30.46 -29.25 -10.75
C GLU A 584 29.98 -27.95 -11.42
N VAL A 585 30.54 -26.83 -10.99
CA VAL A 585 30.28 -25.49 -11.53
C VAL A 585 31.31 -25.15 -12.59
N GLY A 586 32.55 -25.57 -12.38
CA GLY A 586 33.65 -25.25 -13.26
C GLY A 586 34.99 -25.73 -12.73
N THR A 587 36.07 -25.20 -13.32
CA THR A 587 37.45 -25.46 -12.92
C THR A 587 38.17 -24.15 -12.65
N VAL A 588 38.87 -24.06 -11.53
CA VAL A 588 39.81 -22.96 -11.25
C VAL A 588 41.24 -23.46 -11.44
N PHE A 589 42.06 -22.66 -12.10
CA PHE A 589 43.51 -22.89 -12.21
C PHE A 589 44.20 -21.95 -11.22
N GLU A 590 44.69 -22.51 -10.11
CA GLU A 590 45.30 -21.73 -9.04
C GLU A 590 46.73 -21.33 -9.42
N ALA A 591 47.02 -20.02 -9.34
CA ALA A 591 48.33 -19.47 -9.66
C ALA A 591 49.41 -20.00 -8.70
N SER A 592 50.56 -20.40 -9.23
CA SER A 592 51.75 -20.68 -8.42
C SER A 592 52.41 -19.38 -7.92
N ALA A 593 53.33 -19.49 -6.96
CA ALA A 593 54.11 -18.34 -6.51
C ALA A 593 54.90 -17.68 -7.66
N GLU A 594 55.42 -18.50 -8.60
CA GLU A 594 56.12 -18.01 -9.79
C GLU A 594 55.19 -17.27 -10.76
N ASP A 595 53.96 -17.77 -10.95
CA ASP A 595 52.94 -17.09 -11.76
C ASP A 595 52.58 -15.73 -11.16
N VAL A 596 52.47 -15.64 -9.83
CA VAL A 596 52.22 -14.37 -9.12
C VAL A 596 53.34 -13.38 -9.35
N ASP A 597 54.60 -13.80 -9.17
CA ASP A 597 55.77 -12.95 -9.44
C ASP A 597 55.81 -12.44 -10.89
N LEU A 598 55.44 -13.31 -11.85
CA LEU A 598 55.33 -12.94 -13.25
C LEU A 598 54.24 -11.88 -13.48
N MET A 599 53.05 -12.07 -12.92
CA MET A 599 51.93 -11.12 -13.03
C MET A 599 52.25 -9.77 -12.40
N VAL A 600 52.93 -9.74 -11.25
CA VAL A 600 53.34 -8.49 -10.58
C VAL A 600 54.35 -7.73 -11.44
N ARG A 601 55.37 -8.41 -11.99
CA ARG A 601 56.34 -7.77 -12.91
C ARG A 601 55.67 -7.21 -14.16
N ALA A 602 54.74 -7.95 -14.75
CA ALA A 602 53.97 -7.49 -15.91
C ALA A 602 53.11 -6.27 -15.57
N GLY A 603 52.44 -6.28 -14.42
CA GLY A 603 51.65 -5.14 -13.93
C GLY A 603 52.50 -3.89 -13.72
N HIS A 604 53.67 -4.02 -13.07
CA HIS A 604 54.62 -2.91 -12.89
C HIS A 604 55.11 -2.34 -14.22
N ALA A 605 55.42 -3.19 -15.20
CA ALA A 605 55.83 -2.75 -16.53
C ALA A 605 54.70 -2.01 -17.28
N ALA A 606 53.44 -2.41 -17.10
CA ALA A 606 52.27 -1.79 -17.73
C ALA A 606 51.84 -0.46 -17.07
N GLN A 607 52.31 -0.17 -15.85
CA GLN A 607 51.85 0.95 -15.03
C GLN A 607 51.94 2.30 -15.76
N VAL A 608 53.09 2.62 -16.39
CA VAL A 608 53.29 3.91 -17.05
C VAL A 608 52.27 4.13 -18.17
N ALA A 609 51.97 3.10 -18.96
CA ALA A 609 50.99 3.19 -20.05
C ALA A 609 49.56 3.36 -19.51
N TRP A 610 49.22 2.65 -18.43
CA TRP A 610 47.93 2.79 -17.75
C TRP A 610 47.74 4.17 -17.10
N ASP A 611 48.78 4.72 -16.49
CA ASP A 611 48.76 6.06 -15.89
C ASP A 611 48.56 7.12 -16.97
N THR A 612 49.28 6.99 -18.10
CA THR A 612 49.21 7.89 -19.27
C THR A 612 47.84 7.89 -19.95
N THR A 613 47.04 6.83 -19.77
CA THR A 613 45.66 6.75 -20.30
C THR A 613 44.76 7.85 -19.72
N GLY A 614 45.06 8.35 -18.52
CA GLY A 614 44.32 9.44 -17.87
C GLY A 614 43.00 9.01 -17.22
N GLY A 615 42.48 9.86 -16.31
CA GLY A 615 41.33 9.53 -15.47
C GLY A 615 40.05 9.24 -16.26
N GLU A 616 39.73 10.07 -17.25
CA GLU A 616 38.49 9.92 -18.04
C GLU A 616 38.45 8.64 -18.86
N ALA A 617 39.54 8.27 -19.53
CA ALA A 617 39.58 7.05 -20.32
C ALA A 617 39.47 5.81 -19.43
N ARG A 618 40.08 5.84 -18.23
CA ARG A 618 39.91 4.77 -17.24
C ARG A 618 38.47 4.71 -16.70
N ALA A 619 37.82 5.85 -16.48
CA ALA A 619 36.41 5.89 -16.09
C ALA A 619 35.51 5.27 -17.15
N ARG A 620 35.72 5.57 -18.44
CA ARG A 620 34.98 4.95 -19.55
C ARG A 620 35.11 3.42 -19.58
N LEU A 621 36.26 2.87 -19.19
CA LEU A 621 36.43 1.41 -19.07
C LEU A 621 35.59 0.83 -17.92
N LEU A 622 35.48 1.54 -16.79
CA LEU A 622 34.65 1.12 -15.66
C LEU A 622 33.15 1.21 -16.00
N GLU A 623 32.73 2.27 -16.68
CA GLU A 623 31.35 2.43 -17.17
C GLU A 623 30.99 1.32 -18.16
N ARG A 624 31.89 1.04 -19.12
CA ARG A 624 31.70 -0.09 -20.04
C ARG A 624 31.64 -1.43 -19.31
N THR A 625 32.44 -1.61 -18.26
CA THR A 625 32.40 -2.82 -17.43
C THR A 625 31.06 -2.94 -16.71
N ALA A 626 30.51 -1.84 -16.20
CA ALA A 626 29.18 -1.83 -15.58
C ALA A 626 28.07 -2.20 -16.58
N ASP A 627 28.11 -1.64 -17.80
CA ASP A 627 27.17 -2.03 -18.88
C ASP A 627 27.28 -3.52 -19.21
N LEU A 628 28.49 -4.08 -19.24
CA LEU A 628 28.73 -5.52 -19.48
C LEU A 628 28.22 -6.40 -18.32
N TYR A 629 28.29 -5.94 -17.07
CA TYR A 629 27.66 -6.64 -15.95
C TYR A 629 26.14 -6.71 -16.11
N GLU A 630 25.50 -5.64 -16.56
CA GLU A 630 24.05 -5.63 -16.84
C GLU A 630 23.70 -6.50 -18.06
N GLU A 631 24.50 -6.46 -19.14
CA GLU A 631 24.33 -7.27 -20.36
C GLU A 631 24.44 -8.78 -20.07
N HIS A 632 25.40 -9.16 -19.23
CA HIS A 632 25.68 -10.55 -18.88
C HIS A 632 25.13 -10.97 -17.50
N ARG A 633 24.22 -10.17 -16.91
CA ARG A 633 23.75 -10.36 -15.52
C ARG A 633 23.28 -11.77 -15.21
N GLU A 634 22.67 -12.47 -16.15
CA GLU A 634 22.16 -13.82 -15.94
C GLU A 634 23.28 -14.86 -15.80
N GLU A 635 24.40 -14.68 -16.50
CA GLU A 635 25.60 -15.50 -16.33
C GLU A 635 26.17 -15.31 -14.92
N PHE A 636 26.22 -14.06 -14.46
CA PHE A 636 26.63 -13.71 -13.10
C PHE A 636 25.65 -14.23 -12.05
N TYR A 637 24.34 -14.16 -12.28
CA TYR A 637 23.33 -14.75 -11.39
C TYR A 637 23.54 -16.25 -11.26
N SER A 638 23.75 -16.95 -12.39
CA SER A 638 24.09 -18.37 -12.40
C SER A 638 25.33 -18.66 -11.56
N LEU A 639 26.43 -17.90 -11.70
CA LEU A 639 27.63 -18.06 -10.89
C LEU A 639 27.38 -17.77 -9.40
N CYS A 640 26.74 -16.66 -9.07
CA CYS A 640 26.36 -16.30 -7.69
C CYS A 640 25.56 -17.41 -7.00
N ILE A 641 24.64 -18.05 -7.72
CA ILE A 641 23.81 -19.14 -7.20
C ILE A 641 24.61 -20.45 -7.13
N ARG A 642 25.27 -20.85 -8.22
CA ARG A 642 25.90 -22.17 -8.35
C ARG A 642 27.24 -22.25 -7.63
N GLU A 643 28.09 -21.24 -7.73
CA GLU A 643 29.38 -21.16 -7.03
C GLU A 643 29.22 -20.53 -5.64
N GLY A 644 28.50 -19.40 -5.55
CA GLY A 644 28.36 -18.64 -4.31
C GLY A 644 27.30 -19.16 -3.34
N GLY A 645 26.40 -20.05 -3.77
CA GLY A 645 25.32 -20.58 -2.93
C GLY A 645 24.24 -19.56 -2.58
N LYS A 646 24.15 -18.45 -3.34
CA LYS A 646 23.18 -17.38 -3.11
C LYS A 646 21.78 -17.78 -3.56
N THR A 647 20.76 -17.12 -2.99
CA THR A 647 19.41 -17.12 -3.56
C THR A 647 19.38 -16.26 -4.82
N LEU A 648 18.34 -16.40 -5.65
CA LEU A 648 18.17 -15.53 -6.82
C LEU A 648 18.03 -14.05 -6.40
N THR A 649 17.33 -13.77 -5.30
CA THR A 649 17.19 -12.41 -4.76
C THR A 649 18.52 -11.81 -4.32
N ASP A 650 19.44 -12.61 -3.77
CA ASP A 650 20.78 -12.12 -3.37
C ASP A 650 21.77 -12.03 -4.53
N ALA A 651 21.44 -12.66 -5.67
CA ALA A 651 22.23 -12.67 -6.88
C ALA A 651 21.92 -11.45 -7.77
N VAL A 652 20.64 -11.06 -7.83
CA VAL A 652 20.17 -9.76 -8.36
C VAL A 652 20.75 -8.64 -7.51
#